data_AF-Q0BUV1-F1
#
_entry.id   AF-Q0BUV1-F1
#
_cell.length_a   1.000
_cell.length_b   1.000
_cell.length_c   1.000
_cell.angle_alpha   90.00
_cell.angle_beta   90.00
_cell.angle_gamma   90.00
#
_symmetry.space_group_name_H-M   'P 1'
#
loop_
_entity.id
_entity.type
_entity.pdbx_description
1 polymer ?
#
loop_
_entity_poly.entity_id
_entity_poly.type
_entity_poly.pdbx_seq_one_letter_code
_entity_poly.pdbx_strand_id
1 'polypeptide(L)'
;MMQATEQTAEGRRLSASQQWRRWGPYLSDRQWGTVREDYSAHGDAWDYFPFDHAGARAYRWGEDGLAGFGDDRLYWCLGLGLWNGRDPFLKERLFGLNNAEGNHGEDVKEIYFHTDGLPSHAFMRMEYKYPHAAFPYEALRRENAARGLHDPEYEIEDTGIFAESRYFDIDIVYAKGDADDILCRITVLNRGPDAEDIHLLPMLWARNIWSWKPDAEKPSLTIIGPRSVSAEHPYMPTMRWDVDAEDATLLFCENETDPTLFGQPTRPYCKNAINQAVVAGNASAVNPAQTGTRCAAWVKRRLAPGEQCLIRLRFSVHTQVVDPFADYDAVMARRQDECDEFYEAVQKNISDPNLKRIQRQAFAGMLWTKQLYYYDVHAWLNGDPGQIQPPPSRMLGRNADWQHFNACDVISMPDKWEYPWFASWDLACHCVTFALIDPDFAKKQLLLLVQDWFSHPNAMMPAYEWEFSDANPPLHAWATWRVYCMEQERCGRGDRQFLERMFLRLTMNFTWWVNRKDADGRNIFQGGFLGLDNIGIFDRSKPLPTGGHMSQSDGTAWMASYALNLMRIAMELAVEDPVYEDLAGKYFEHFLLIARAASQENGLWDEQDQFFYDVLVLPDGQRMPLRIRSLVGLIPLLAVATWESETVEHLPDFRARTHWLLQNRPDLAKLVSRWEEPGGGRSALLSLLRGHRIKKLLARMLDEEEFLSPHGIRGLSRYHRDHPYVFSYGGHSVSLHYTPGESDTGLFGGNSNWRGPVWMPVNVLLIEALREFHRYYSDDFRVQYPPGSDSTASLKDLADELSHRLMTLFLPGENGRIPALGDSILLQDDPGMKGRMLFHEYFHGDSGRGLGASHQTGWTGMVALLIDMFHHTPEETGV
;
A
#
# COMPACT_ATOMS: atom_id res chain seq x y z
N MET A 1 -10.28 -21.60 9.46
CA MET A 1 -10.87 -20.42 8.76
C MET A 1 -10.87 -20.68 7.25
N MET A 2 -9.74 -21.09 6.65
CA MET A 2 -9.67 -21.37 5.21
C MET A 2 -10.53 -22.55 4.74
N GLN A 3 -10.68 -23.64 5.51
CA GLN A 3 -11.67 -24.69 5.19
C GLN A 3 -13.12 -24.17 5.10
N ALA A 4 -13.47 -23.13 5.87
CA ALA A 4 -14.81 -22.53 5.82
C ALA A 4 -14.92 -21.56 4.64
N THR A 5 -13.87 -20.77 4.36
CA THR A 5 -13.87 -19.85 3.20
C THR A 5 -13.77 -20.60 1.87
N GLU A 6 -13.03 -21.71 1.78
CA GLU A 6 -12.97 -22.60 0.60
C GLU A 6 -14.33 -23.23 0.27
N GLN A 7 -15.19 -23.41 1.29
CA GLN A 7 -16.55 -23.91 1.12
C GLN A 7 -17.55 -22.85 0.69
N THR A 8 -17.20 -21.56 0.71
CA THR A 8 -18.10 -20.52 0.18
C THR A 8 -18.07 -20.53 -1.35
N ALA A 9 -19.01 -19.82 -1.98
CA ALA A 9 -18.96 -19.65 -3.43
C ALA A 9 -17.67 -18.95 -3.91
N GLU A 10 -17.15 -18.01 -3.13
CA GLU A 10 -15.92 -17.29 -3.46
C GLU A 10 -14.68 -18.18 -3.34
N GLY A 11 -14.53 -18.95 -2.25
CA GLY A 11 -13.38 -19.84 -2.11
C GLY A 11 -13.28 -20.84 -3.25
N ARG A 12 -14.42 -21.40 -3.68
CA ARG A 12 -14.48 -22.26 -4.88
C ARG A 12 -14.04 -21.56 -6.16
N ARG A 13 -14.33 -20.26 -6.33
CA ARG A 13 -13.84 -19.51 -7.51
C ARG A 13 -12.33 -19.37 -7.49
N LEU A 14 -11.78 -18.99 -6.34
CA LEU A 14 -10.34 -18.78 -6.17
C LEU A 14 -9.56 -20.06 -6.46
N SER A 15 -10.08 -21.22 -6.05
CA SER A 15 -9.47 -22.52 -6.33
C SER A 15 -9.69 -23.03 -7.75
N ALA A 16 -10.84 -22.75 -8.38
CA ALA A 16 -11.24 -23.37 -9.64
C ALA A 16 -10.70 -22.68 -10.90
N SER A 17 -10.60 -21.35 -10.93
CA SER A 17 -10.22 -20.65 -12.16
C SER A 17 -9.62 -19.26 -11.93
N GLN A 18 -8.43 -19.04 -12.51
CA GLN A 18 -7.80 -17.72 -12.56
C GLN A 18 -8.55 -16.73 -13.45
N GLN A 19 -9.45 -17.19 -14.33
CA GLN A 19 -10.17 -16.33 -15.27
C GLN A 19 -11.08 -15.31 -14.57
N TRP A 20 -11.58 -15.62 -13.37
CA TRP A 20 -12.38 -14.68 -12.59
C TRP A 20 -11.59 -13.40 -12.26
N ARG A 21 -10.27 -13.49 -12.11
CA ARG A 21 -9.39 -12.35 -11.84
C ARG A 21 -9.09 -11.52 -13.08
N ARG A 22 -9.52 -11.92 -14.29
CA ARG A 22 -9.25 -11.16 -15.51
C ARG A 22 -9.78 -9.74 -15.39
N TRP A 23 -10.96 -9.53 -14.83
CA TRP A 23 -11.53 -8.19 -14.67
C TRP A 23 -11.45 -7.73 -13.21
N GLY A 24 -11.15 -6.47 -12.99
CA GLY A 24 -11.02 -5.91 -11.65
C GLY A 24 -10.87 -4.40 -11.69
N PRO A 25 -10.74 -3.75 -10.52
CA PRO A 25 -10.54 -2.32 -10.44
C PRO A 25 -9.09 -1.95 -10.79
N TYR A 26 -8.61 -2.28 -11.99
CA TYR A 26 -7.16 -2.23 -12.31
C TYR A 26 -6.67 -0.89 -12.88
N LEU A 27 -7.57 0.06 -13.14
CA LEU A 27 -7.22 1.43 -13.53
C LEU A 27 -6.67 2.19 -12.34
N SER A 28 -5.71 3.09 -12.55
CA SER A 28 -5.26 3.99 -11.48
C SER A 28 -6.37 4.99 -11.10
N ASP A 29 -6.34 5.51 -9.87
CA ASP A 29 -7.15 6.70 -9.53
C ASP A 29 -6.46 7.98 -10.03
N ARG A 30 -5.13 7.92 -10.21
CA ARG A 30 -4.29 8.96 -10.83
C ARG A 30 -3.23 8.35 -11.75
N GLN A 31 -3.30 8.60 -13.06
CA GLN A 31 -2.24 8.20 -14.00
C GLN A 31 -1.35 9.39 -14.43
N TRP A 32 -1.90 10.61 -14.39
CA TRP A 32 -1.14 11.85 -14.60
C TRP A 32 -0.09 12.08 -13.50
N GLY A 33 1.00 12.77 -13.83
CA GLY A 33 2.08 13.04 -12.88
C GLY A 33 2.90 11.81 -12.45
N THR A 34 2.85 10.69 -13.18
CA THR A 34 3.63 9.47 -12.86
C THR A 34 4.95 9.41 -13.63
N VAL A 35 5.97 8.76 -13.07
CA VAL A 35 7.31 8.67 -13.69
C VAL A 35 7.23 8.01 -15.06
N ARG A 36 6.43 6.95 -15.17
CA ARG A 36 6.26 6.22 -16.43
C ARG A 36 5.65 7.07 -17.55
N GLU A 37 4.84 8.08 -17.22
CA GLU A 37 4.30 9.02 -18.21
C GLU A 37 5.24 10.21 -18.52
N ASP A 38 6.36 10.34 -17.80
CA ASP A 38 7.32 11.44 -17.95
C ASP A 38 8.35 11.20 -19.07
N TYR A 39 8.35 12.07 -20.07
CA TYR A 39 9.35 12.07 -21.14
C TYR A 39 10.13 13.40 -21.21
N SER A 40 10.09 14.20 -20.14
CA SER A 40 10.82 15.46 -19.99
C SER A 40 12.34 15.26 -19.90
N ALA A 41 13.10 16.33 -20.13
CA ALA A 41 14.56 16.29 -20.05
C ALA A 41 15.09 16.20 -18.60
N HIS A 42 14.30 16.65 -17.62
CA HIS A 42 14.71 16.87 -16.24
C HIS A 42 14.07 15.90 -15.23
N GLY A 43 13.16 15.03 -15.66
CA GLY A 43 12.52 14.06 -14.76
C GLY A 43 11.34 14.63 -13.96
N ASP A 44 10.75 15.73 -14.43
CA ASP A 44 9.62 16.41 -13.79
C ASP A 44 8.29 15.86 -14.32
N ALA A 45 7.79 14.82 -13.65
CA ALA A 45 6.59 14.10 -14.07
C ALA A 45 5.32 14.93 -13.96
N TRP A 46 5.22 15.77 -12.94
CA TRP A 46 4.04 16.56 -12.60
C TRP A 46 3.77 17.64 -13.65
N ASP A 47 4.81 18.38 -14.03
CA ASP A 47 4.70 19.43 -15.05
C ASP A 47 4.64 18.85 -16.47
N TYR A 48 5.21 17.66 -16.70
CA TYR A 48 5.17 17.03 -18.03
C TYR A 48 3.78 16.51 -18.39
N PHE A 49 3.07 15.90 -17.45
CA PHE A 49 1.72 15.37 -17.66
C PHE A 49 0.82 15.81 -16.49
N PRO A 50 0.40 17.09 -16.44
CA PRO A 50 -0.42 17.62 -15.36
C PRO A 50 -1.88 17.16 -15.47
N PHE A 51 -2.62 17.31 -14.37
CA PHE A 51 -4.06 17.03 -14.30
C PHE A 51 -4.85 17.67 -15.45
N ASP A 52 -4.55 18.93 -15.78
CA ASP A 52 -5.26 19.71 -16.80
C ASP A 52 -5.14 19.09 -18.21
N HIS A 53 -4.11 18.26 -18.46
CA HIS A 53 -3.94 17.52 -19.71
C HIS A 53 -4.69 16.18 -19.71
N ALA A 54 -4.99 15.59 -18.55
CA ALA A 54 -5.52 14.22 -18.39
C ALA A 54 -6.80 13.93 -19.19
N GLY A 55 -7.70 14.91 -19.29
CA GLY A 55 -8.95 14.78 -20.04
C GLY A 55 -8.78 14.80 -21.57
N ALA A 56 -7.64 15.30 -22.05
CA ALA A 56 -7.39 15.54 -23.47
C ALA A 56 -6.16 14.79 -24.02
N ARG A 57 -5.29 14.25 -23.17
CA ARG A 57 -4.07 13.52 -23.55
C ARG A 57 -4.21 12.02 -23.26
N ALA A 58 -3.82 11.18 -24.21
CA ALA A 58 -3.79 9.73 -24.03
C ALA A 58 -2.59 9.31 -23.17
N TYR A 59 -2.79 8.32 -22.30
CA TYR A 59 -1.75 7.71 -21.48
C TYR A 59 -1.04 6.60 -22.25
N ARG A 60 0.26 6.42 -22.01
CA ARG A 60 1.05 5.37 -22.67
C ARG A 60 1.07 4.07 -21.88
N TRP A 61 1.14 4.15 -20.56
CA TRP A 61 1.49 3.02 -19.70
C TRP A 61 0.29 2.53 -18.88
N GLY A 62 -0.70 3.37 -18.62
CA GLY A 62 -1.90 2.99 -17.88
C GLY A 62 -3.15 3.68 -18.39
N GLU A 63 -4.18 3.71 -17.55
CA GLU A 63 -5.36 4.55 -17.68
C GLU A 63 -5.81 4.94 -16.26
N ASP A 64 -6.52 6.07 -16.14
CA ASP A 64 -7.24 6.45 -14.93
C ASP A 64 -8.75 6.58 -15.18
N GLY A 65 -9.53 6.49 -14.10
CA GLY A 65 -10.96 6.69 -14.16
C GLY A 65 -11.66 6.54 -12.81
N LEU A 66 -12.67 7.38 -12.57
CA LEU A 66 -13.52 7.31 -11.39
C LEU A 66 -14.28 5.97 -11.39
N ALA A 67 -14.14 5.23 -10.27
CA ALA A 67 -14.64 3.86 -10.12
C ALA A 67 -14.18 2.92 -11.25
N GLY A 68 -12.94 3.10 -11.72
CA GLY A 68 -12.41 2.41 -12.89
C GLY A 68 -12.40 0.89 -12.74
N PHE A 69 -12.85 0.18 -13.77
CA PHE A 69 -12.84 -1.30 -13.85
C PHE A 69 -12.37 -1.74 -15.23
N GLY A 70 -11.55 -2.78 -15.34
CA GLY A 70 -11.00 -3.21 -16.63
C GLY A 70 -10.43 -4.61 -16.58
N ASP A 71 -10.06 -5.14 -17.73
CA ASP A 71 -9.31 -6.40 -17.78
C ASP A 71 -7.87 -6.22 -17.28
N ASP A 72 -7.18 -7.32 -16.99
CA ASP A 72 -5.83 -7.38 -16.42
C ASP A 72 -4.73 -6.82 -17.35
N ARG A 73 -5.08 -6.49 -18.59
CA ARG A 73 -4.23 -5.75 -19.55
C ARG A 73 -4.78 -4.38 -19.89
N LEU A 74 -5.88 -3.96 -19.28
CA LEU A 74 -6.62 -2.73 -19.58
C LEU A 74 -6.90 -2.57 -21.08
N TYR A 75 -7.12 -3.67 -21.81
CA TYR A 75 -7.55 -3.56 -23.21
C TYR A 75 -8.90 -2.87 -23.31
N TRP A 76 -9.80 -3.16 -22.37
CA TRP A 76 -11.05 -2.45 -22.15
C TRP A 76 -11.10 -1.89 -20.74
N CYS A 77 -11.57 -0.65 -20.67
CA CYS A 77 -11.72 0.13 -19.46
C CYS A 77 -13.18 0.60 -19.35
N LEU A 78 -13.73 0.48 -18.16
CA LEU A 78 -15.04 0.97 -17.74
C LEU A 78 -14.83 2.02 -16.65
N GLY A 79 -15.73 2.98 -16.56
CA GLY A 79 -15.69 4.01 -15.53
C GLY A 79 -16.89 4.94 -15.60
N LEU A 80 -16.88 5.97 -14.78
CA LEU A 80 -17.98 6.92 -14.65
C LEU A 80 -17.51 8.37 -14.87
N GLY A 81 -18.21 9.08 -15.74
CA GLY A 81 -18.18 10.55 -15.79
C GLY A 81 -19.43 11.15 -15.16
N LEU A 82 -19.26 12.24 -14.42
CA LEU A 82 -20.33 13.02 -13.81
C LEU A 82 -20.26 14.49 -14.20
N TRP A 83 -21.41 15.16 -14.23
CA TRP A 83 -21.47 16.62 -14.33
C TRP A 83 -22.71 17.17 -13.63
N ASN A 84 -22.50 18.08 -12.68
CA ASN A 84 -23.55 18.79 -11.93
C ASN A 84 -24.13 20.00 -12.67
N GLY A 85 -23.79 20.18 -13.95
CA GLY A 85 -24.18 21.35 -14.76
C GLY A 85 -23.34 22.61 -14.49
N ARG A 86 -22.38 22.55 -13.57
CA ARG A 86 -21.63 23.70 -13.06
C ARG A 86 -20.11 23.53 -13.16
N ASP A 87 -19.61 22.30 -13.09
CA ASP A 87 -18.18 22.01 -13.23
C ASP A 87 -17.64 22.41 -14.61
N PRO A 88 -16.38 22.86 -14.70
CA PRO A 88 -15.77 23.29 -15.96
C PRO A 88 -15.44 22.13 -16.92
N PHE A 89 -15.47 20.89 -16.43
CA PHE A 89 -15.25 19.67 -17.19
C PHE A 89 -15.95 18.49 -16.50
N LEU A 90 -16.05 17.37 -17.21
CA LEU A 90 -16.60 16.12 -16.68
C LEU A 90 -15.72 15.59 -15.53
N LYS A 91 -16.35 15.24 -14.42
CA LYS A 91 -15.72 14.52 -13.31
C LYS A 91 -15.56 13.05 -13.70
N GLU A 92 -14.46 12.76 -14.38
CA GLU A 92 -14.08 11.42 -14.85
C GLU A 92 -12.94 10.81 -14.03
N ARG A 93 -12.32 11.59 -13.15
CA ARG A 93 -11.16 11.23 -12.34
C ARG A 93 -11.10 12.10 -11.10
N LEU A 94 -10.47 11.58 -10.05
CA LEU A 94 -10.29 12.31 -8.80
C LEU A 94 -9.28 13.44 -8.97
N PHE A 95 -9.58 14.58 -8.34
CA PHE A 95 -8.68 15.73 -8.32
C PHE A 95 -7.89 15.78 -7.02
N GLY A 96 -6.69 16.33 -7.10
CA GLY A 96 -5.86 16.64 -5.95
C GLY A 96 -4.63 17.45 -6.36
N LEU A 97 -3.77 17.70 -5.40
CA LEU A 97 -2.61 18.58 -5.50
C LEU A 97 -1.34 17.78 -5.77
N ASN A 98 -0.43 18.36 -6.55
CA ASN A 98 0.94 17.85 -6.65
C ASN A 98 1.83 18.38 -5.51
N ASN A 99 3.05 17.85 -5.39
CA ASN A 99 4.02 18.23 -4.36
C ASN A 99 4.31 19.74 -4.23
N ALA A 100 4.19 20.51 -5.31
CA ALA A 100 4.43 21.96 -5.29
C ALA A 100 3.17 22.78 -4.98
N GLU A 101 1.99 22.19 -5.10
CA GLU A 101 0.70 22.84 -4.87
C GLU A 101 0.20 22.68 -3.42
N GLY A 102 0.49 21.55 -2.76
CA GLY A 102 0.15 21.31 -1.36
C GLY A 102 1.21 21.84 -0.40
N ASN A 103 0.79 22.35 0.76
CA ASN A 103 1.73 22.78 1.80
C ASN A 103 2.44 21.60 2.49
N HIS A 104 1.84 20.41 2.46
CA HIS A 104 2.46 19.14 2.85
C HIS A 104 2.55 18.15 1.68
N GLY A 105 2.47 18.65 0.44
CA GLY A 105 2.74 17.91 -0.78
C GLY A 105 1.53 17.30 -1.48
N GLU A 106 1.59 16.02 -1.87
CA GLU A 106 0.53 15.38 -2.67
C GLU A 106 -0.71 15.12 -1.84
N ASP A 107 -1.89 15.48 -2.35
CA ASP A 107 -3.13 15.28 -1.58
C ASP A 107 -4.40 15.25 -2.45
N VAL A 108 -5.22 14.20 -2.29
CA VAL A 108 -6.49 14.03 -2.98
C VAL A 108 -7.59 14.85 -2.31
N LYS A 109 -8.20 15.77 -3.05
CA LYS A 109 -9.19 16.72 -2.48
C LYS A 109 -10.64 16.24 -2.66
N GLU A 110 -10.87 14.94 -2.63
CA GLU A 110 -12.14 14.29 -2.97
C GLU A 110 -12.57 13.30 -1.89
N ILE A 111 -13.88 13.11 -1.71
CA ILE A 111 -14.42 12.18 -0.69
C ILE A 111 -15.01 10.94 -1.37
N TYR A 112 -14.38 9.80 -1.13
CA TYR A 112 -14.80 8.49 -1.65
C TYR A 112 -14.43 7.37 -0.69
N PHE A 113 -15.13 6.24 -0.79
CA PHE A 113 -14.97 5.11 0.13
C PHE A 113 -15.02 3.77 -0.59
N HIS A 114 -14.05 2.91 -0.34
CA HIS A 114 -14.09 1.50 -0.71
C HIS A 114 -14.87 0.73 0.36
N THR A 115 -16.08 0.26 0.02
CA THR A 115 -17.02 -0.23 1.04
C THR A 115 -17.15 -1.74 1.07
N ASP A 116 -16.93 -2.42 -0.06
CA ASP A 116 -17.01 -3.87 -0.13
C ASP A 116 -16.28 -4.45 -1.35
N GLY A 117 -15.95 -5.75 -1.29
CA GLY A 117 -15.38 -6.46 -2.43
C GLY A 117 -14.98 -7.91 -2.14
N LEU A 118 -14.93 -8.73 -3.19
CA LEU A 118 -14.44 -10.13 -3.14
C LEU A 118 -13.04 -10.25 -3.79
N PRO A 119 -12.17 -11.18 -3.36
CA PRO A 119 -10.85 -11.38 -3.95
C PRO A 119 -10.81 -11.67 -5.46
N SER A 120 -11.83 -12.37 -5.98
CA SER A 120 -12.04 -12.65 -7.40
C SER A 120 -12.62 -11.44 -8.16
N HIS A 121 -12.95 -10.36 -7.45
CA HIS A 121 -13.67 -9.19 -7.95
C HIS A 121 -15.05 -9.54 -8.55
N ALA A 122 -15.64 -10.69 -8.15
CA ALA A 122 -17.00 -11.06 -8.56
C ALA A 122 -18.07 -10.11 -8.01
N PHE A 123 -17.73 -9.39 -6.94
CA PHE A 123 -18.49 -8.29 -6.37
C PHE A 123 -17.50 -7.21 -5.92
N MET A 124 -17.77 -5.94 -6.22
CA MET A 124 -17.01 -4.78 -5.75
C MET A 124 -17.97 -3.60 -5.55
N ARG A 125 -17.80 -2.83 -4.47
CA ARG A 125 -18.62 -1.64 -4.19
C ARG A 125 -17.78 -0.48 -3.68
N MET A 126 -18.05 0.71 -4.21
CA MET A 126 -17.49 1.96 -3.69
C MET A 126 -18.54 3.07 -3.70
N GLU A 127 -18.27 4.12 -2.93
CA GLU A 127 -19.09 5.33 -2.89
C GLU A 127 -18.25 6.56 -3.23
N TYR A 128 -18.83 7.51 -3.95
CA TYR A 128 -18.25 8.83 -4.23
C TYR A 128 -19.24 9.93 -3.85
N LYS A 129 -18.75 11.00 -3.21
CA LYS A 129 -19.58 12.13 -2.76
C LYS A 129 -19.37 13.29 -3.72
N TYR A 130 -20.34 13.51 -4.62
CA TYR A 130 -20.21 14.50 -5.68
C TYR A 130 -20.98 15.80 -5.36
N PRO A 131 -20.32 16.96 -5.20
CA PRO A 131 -21.00 18.18 -4.76
C PRO A 131 -22.03 18.72 -5.75
N HIS A 132 -23.08 19.36 -5.24
CA HIS A 132 -24.05 20.06 -6.09
C HIS A 132 -23.44 21.30 -6.74
N ALA A 133 -22.64 22.07 -6.00
CA ALA A 133 -21.98 23.26 -6.52
C ALA A 133 -20.75 22.91 -7.37
N ALA A 134 -20.27 23.87 -8.17
CA ALA A 134 -19.03 23.70 -8.92
C ALA A 134 -17.87 23.35 -7.98
N PHE A 135 -17.13 22.30 -8.30
CA PHE A 135 -16.01 21.84 -7.51
C PHE A 135 -14.91 22.93 -7.43
N PRO A 136 -14.32 23.21 -6.26
CA PRO A 136 -13.55 24.44 -6.02
C PRO A 136 -12.05 24.28 -6.35
N TYR A 137 -11.72 23.80 -7.55
CA TYR A 137 -10.35 23.46 -7.99
C TYR A 137 -9.32 24.58 -7.69
N GLU A 138 -9.58 25.80 -8.15
CA GLU A 138 -8.65 26.93 -8.01
C GLU A 138 -8.55 27.44 -6.57
N ALA A 139 -9.63 27.32 -5.77
CA ALA A 139 -9.57 27.70 -4.37
C ALA A 139 -8.68 26.72 -3.59
N LEU A 140 -8.82 25.42 -3.84
CA LEU A 140 -7.97 24.38 -3.23
C LEU A 140 -6.50 24.59 -3.57
N ARG A 141 -6.17 24.84 -4.85
CA ARG A 141 -4.79 25.16 -5.28
C ARG A 141 -4.27 26.42 -4.59
N ARG A 142 -5.03 27.52 -4.64
CA ARG A 142 -4.57 28.83 -4.16
C ARG A 142 -4.36 28.86 -2.64
N GLU A 143 -5.32 28.34 -1.88
CA GLU A 143 -5.25 28.41 -0.42
C GLU A 143 -4.15 27.48 0.13
N ASN A 144 -3.96 26.28 -0.44
CA ASN A 144 -2.86 25.40 -0.02
C ASN A 144 -1.48 25.98 -0.40
N ALA A 145 -1.33 26.53 -1.61
CA ALA A 145 -0.08 27.19 -2.02
C ALA A 145 0.27 28.45 -1.18
N ALA A 146 -0.72 29.05 -0.52
CA ALA A 146 -0.52 30.21 0.36
C ALA A 146 -0.15 29.83 1.81
N ARG A 147 -0.33 28.56 2.20
CA ARG A 147 -0.05 28.04 3.54
C ARG A 147 1.40 27.60 3.68
N GLY A 148 1.91 27.68 4.91
CA GLY A 148 3.22 27.13 5.27
C GLY A 148 3.11 25.73 5.88
N LEU A 149 4.27 25.13 6.16
CA LEU A 149 4.39 23.81 6.84
C LEU A 149 3.87 23.81 8.30
N HIS A 150 3.55 24.97 8.87
CA HIS A 150 2.96 25.06 10.21
C HIS A 150 1.44 25.26 10.20
N ASP A 151 0.87 25.49 9.02
CA ASP A 151 -0.57 25.54 8.84
C ASP A 151 -1.08 24.13 8.51
N PRO A 152 -2.30 23.76 8.95
CA PRO A 152 -2.93 22.53 8.49
C PRO A 152 -3.19 22.59 6.98
N GLU A 153 -3.45 21.47 6.34
CA GLU A 153 -3.91 21.44 4.95
C GLU A 153 -5.29 22.11 4.82
N TYR A 154 -5.58 22.70 3.65
CA TYR A 154 -6.91 23.22 3.33
C TYR A 154 -7.69 22.16 2.59
N GLU A 155 -8.66 21.56 3.28
CA GLU A 155 -9.42 20.43 2.78
C GLU A 155 -10.69 20.82 2.05
N ILE A 156 -11.25 19.89 1.27
CA ILE A 156 -12.51 20.11 0.55
C ILE A 156 -13.66 20.47 1.50
N GLU A 157 -13.65 19.96 2.73
CA GLU A 157 -14.63 20.29 3.75
C GLU A 157 -14.55 21.75 4.22
N ASP A 158 -13.36 22.35 4.25
CA ASP A 158 -13.16 23.75 4.66
C ASP A 158 -13.80 24.75 3.68
N THR A 159 -14.04 24.32 2.44
CA THR A 159 -14.70 25.13 1.41
C THR A 159 -16.19 25.35 1.69
N GLY A 160 -16.78 24.56 2.59
CA GLY A 160 -18.22 24.56 2.89
C GLY A 160 -19.08 23.96 1.78
N ILE A 161 -18.49 23.34 0.74
CA ILE A 161 -19.24 22.84 -0.43
C ILE A 161 -20.24 21.73 -0.09
N PHE A 162 -20.02 21.02 1.02
CA PHE A 162 -20.89 19.96 1.54
C PHE A 162 -21.89 20.44 2.61
N ALA A 163 -21.94 21.74 2.92
CA ALA A 163 -22.86 22.28 3.92
C ALA A 163 -24.32 21.92 3.59
N GLU A 164 -25.13 21.66 4.62
CA GLU A 164 -26.53 21.20 4.49
C GLU A 164 -26.67 19.90 3.67
N SER A 165 -25.63 19.06 3.66
CA SER A 165 -25.56 17.82 2.87
C SER A 165 -25.80 18.04 1.36
N ARG A 166 -25.32 19.17 0.81
CA ARG A 166 -25.50 19.56 -0.60
C ARG A 166 -24.58 18.80 -1.57
N TYR A 167 -24.81 17.49 -1.66
CA TYR A 167 -24.10 16.60 -2.57
C TYR A 167 -24.97 15.43 -3.02
N PHE A 168 -24.58 14.83 -4.14
CA PHE A 168 -25.06 13.55 -4.59
C PHE A 168 -24.22 12.44 -3.97
N ASP A 169 -24.88 11.46 -3.38
CA ASP A 169 -24.26 10.20 -2.97
C ASP A 169 -24.30 9.22 -4.15
N ILE A 170 -23.12 8.86 -4.66
CA ILE A 170 -22.96 7.98 -5.83
C ILE A 170 -22.49 6.61 -5.35
N ASP A 171 -23.37 5.62 -5.39
CA ASP A 171 -23.07 4.22 -5.08
C ASP A 171 -22.80 3.46 -6.38
N ILE A 172 -21.59 2.91 -6.51
CA ILE A 172 -21.16 2.14 -7.69
C ILE A 172 -20.91 0.70 -7.25
N VAL A 173 -21.64 -0.24 -7.88
CA VAL A 173 -21.50 -1.68 -7.64
C VAL A 173 -21.16 -2.38 -8.95
N TYR A 174 -20.05 -3.11 -8.95
CA TYR A 174 -19.73 -4.09 -9.99
C TYR A 174 -20.07 -5.50 -9.50
N ALA A 175 -20.67 -6.29 -10.38
CA ALA A 175 -20.92 -7.72 -10.16
C ALA A 175 -20.63 -8.50 -11.44
N LYS A 176 -20.21 -9.76 -11.31
CA LYS A 176 -19.89 -10.62 -12.46
C LYS A 176 -20.93 -11.73 -12.64
N GLY A 177 -21.58 -11.80 -13.80
CA GLY A 177 -22.42 -12.97 -14.15
C GLY A 177 -21.56 -14.22 -14.35
N ASP A 178 -20.43 -14.04 -15.00
CA ASP A 178 -19.34 -15.01 -15.26
C ASP A 178 -18.01 -14.23 -15.43
N ALA A 179 -16.90 -14.92 -15.71
CA ALA A 179 -15.56 -14.33 -15.82
C ALA A 179 -15.47 -13.13 -16.79
N ASP A 180 -16.21 -13.16 -17.91
CA ASP A 180 -16.24 -12.11 -18.94
C ASP A 180 -17.63 -11.45 -19.10
N ASP A 181 -18.43 -11.44 -18.04
CA ASP A 181 -19.76 -10.85 -18.01
C ASP A 181 -19.88 -9.87 -16.83
N ILE A 182 -19.69 -8.59 -17.11
CA ILE A 182 -19.53 -7.54 -16.11
C ILE A 182 -20.81 -6.69 -16.05
N LEU A 183 -21.44 -6.65 -14.89
CA LEU A 183 -22.58 -5.80 -14.60
C LEU A 183 -22.12 -4.62 -13.74
N CYS A 184 -22.63 -3.42 -14.03
CA CYS A 184 -22.39 -2.24 -13.20
C CYS A 184 -23.71 -1.53 -12.89
N ARG A 185 -23.93 -1.25 -11.61
CA ARG A 185 -25.10 -0.55 -11.08
C ARG A 185 -24.64 0.75 -10.46
N ILE A 186 -25.21 1.85 -10.92
CA ILE A 186 -24.94 3.20 -10.40
C ILE A 186 -26.23 3.72 -9.78
N THR A 187 -26.21 3.95 -8.47
CA THR A 187 -27.32 4.60 -7.75
C THR A 187 -26.89 5.99 -7.34
N VAL A 188 -27.70 6.99 -7.68
CA VAL A 188 -27.46 8.39 -7.32
C VAL A 188 -28.57 8.82 -6.39
N LEU A 189 -28.22 9.32 -5.21
CA LEU A 189 -29.15 9.88 -4.24
C LEU A 189 -28.83 11.37 -4.01
N ASN A 190 -29.83 12.23 -4.17
CA ASN A 190 -29.71 13.63 -3.77
C ASN A 190 -29.87 13.75 -2.25
N ARG A 191 -28.78 14.10 -1.54
CA ARG A 191 -28.79 14.29 -0.08
C ARG A 191 -29.21 15.69 0.34
N GLY A 192 -29.13 16.65 -0.57
CA GLY A 192 -29.36 18.05 -0.27
C GLY A 192 -30.84 18.43 -0.19
N PRO A 193 -31.12 19.67 0.24
CA PRO A 193 -32.48 20.16 0.49
C PRO A 193 -33.21 20.64 -0.78
N ASP A 194 -32.51 20.74 -1.92
CA ASP A 194 -33.04 21.30 -3.17
C ASP A 194 -33.04 20.27 -4.29
N ALA A 195 -33.92 20.45 -5.27
CA ALA A 195 -33.92 19.64 -6.49
C ALA A 195 -32.76 20.06 -7.41
N GLU A 196 -31.89 19.11 -7.76
CA GLU A 196 -30.64 19.39 -8.48
C GLU A 196 -30.51 18.53 -9.74
N ASP A 197 -29.85 19.08 -10.75
CA ASP A 197 -29.59 18.41 -12.02
C ASP A 197 -28.27 17.64 -11.95
N ILE A 198 -28.26 16.43 -12.48
CA ILE A 198 -27.06 15.60 -12.62
C ILE A 198 -27.04 14.92 -13.99
N HIS A 199 -25.86 14.93 -14.59
CA HIS A 199 -25.55 14.24 -15.83
C HIS A 199 -24.69 13.03 -15.49
N LEU A 200 -25.15 11.86 -15.89
CA LEU A 200 -24.47 10.58 -15.71
C LEU A 200 -23.91 10.13 -17.06
N LEU A 201 -22.62 9.80 -17.09
CA LEU A 201 -21.92 9.36 -18.29
C LEU A 201 -21.08 8.13 -17.98
N PRO A 202 -21.68 6.93 -17.80
CA PRO A 202 -20.90 5.72 -17.77
C PRO A 202 -20.16 5.53 -19.10
N MET A 203 -18.90 5.09 -19.03
CA MET A 203 -17.99 5.08 -20.17
C MET A 203 -17.39 3.70 -20.41
N LEU A 204 -17.13 3.40 -21.68
CA LEU A 204 -16.33 2.27 -22.14
C LEU A 204 -15.27 2.80 -23.11
N TRP A 205 -14.01 2.45 -22.90
CA TRP A 205 -12.92 2.82 -23.80
C TRP A 205 -11.83 1.76 -23.87
N ALA A 206 -11.08 1.76 -24.96
CA ALA A 206 -9.85 1.00 -25.06
C ALA A 206 -8.66 1.86 -24.60
N ARG A 207 -7.74 1.27 -23.81
CA ARG A 207 -6.45 1.91 -23.52
C ARG A 207 -5.73 2.16 -24.84
N ASN A 208 -5.20 3.36 -25.02
CA ASN A 208 -4.48 3.69 -26.23
C ASN A 208 -3.17 2.92 -26.28
N ILE A 209 -3.11 1.88 -27.11
CA ILE A 209 -1.88 1.11 -27.38
C ILE A 209 -1.43 1.24 -28.84
N TRP A 210 -2.26 1.85 -29.69
CA TRP A 210 -2.03 1.96 -31.13
C TRP A 210 -1.27 3.21 -31.54
N SER A 211 -1.32 4.29 -30.75
CA SER A 211 -0.66 5.56 -31.12
C SER A 211 0.87 5.49 -31.00
N TRP A 212 1.40 4.45 -30.36
CA TRP A 212 2.81 4.35 -29.95
C TRP A 212 3.65 3.43 -30.82
N LYS A 213 3.04 2.73 -31.77
CA LYS A 213 3.73 1.81 -32.67
C LYS A 213 3.16 1.95 -34.08
N PRO A 214 4.01 1.90 -35.13
CA PRO A 214 3.50 1.80 -36.49
C PRO A 214 2.71 0.51 -36.66
N ASP A 215 1.69 0.55 -37.53
CA ASP A 215 0.88 -0.61 -37.94
C ASP A 215 0.14 -1.34 -36.81
N ALA A 216 -0.01 -0.72 -35.64
CA ALA A 216 -0.83 -1.27 -34.57
C ALA A 216 -2.31 -1.25 -34.95
N GLU A 217 -2.98 -2.40 -34.84
CA GLU A 217 -4.41 -2.49 -35.08
C GLU A 217 -5.20 -1.71 -34.03
N LYS A 218 -6.15 -0.90 -34.51
CA LYS A 218 -6.97 -0.06 -33.66
C LYS A 218 -8.27 -0.79 -33.28
N PRO A 219 -8.65 -0.82 -31.99
CA PRO A 219 -9.93 -1.37 -31.58
C PRO A 219 -11.10 -0.50 -32.08
N SER A 220 -12.31 -1.04 -31.99
CA SER A 220 -13.53 -0.35 -32.46
C SER A 220 -14.68 -0.54 -31.48
N LEU A 221 -15.32 0.57 -31.13
CA LEU A 221 -16.63 0.65 -30.50
C LEU A 221 -17.60 1.14 -31.56
N THR A 222 -18.69 0.41 -31.80
CA THR A 222 -19.67 0.78 -32.84
C THR A 222 -21.10 0.56 -32.32
N ILE A 223 -21.99 1.52 -32.56
CA ILE A 223 -23.40 1.37 -32.21
C ILE A 223 -24.04 0.18 -32.96
N ILE A 224 -24.78 -0.67 -32.25
CA ILE A 224 -25.55 -1.79 -32.83
C ILE A 224 -27.04 -1.74 -32.47
N GLY A 225 -27.42 -0.81 -31.61
CA GLY A 225 -28.79 -0.52 -31.24
C GLY A 225 -28.88 0.77 -30.42
N PRO A 226 -30.08 1.29 -30.14
CA PRO A 226 -30.25 2.56 -29.42
C PRO A 226 -29.55 2.62 -28.05
N ARG A 227 -29.30 1.46 -27.44
CA ARG A 227 -28.70 1.32 -26.11
C ARG A 227 -27.58 0.27 -26.05
N SER A 228 -27.00 -0.05 -27.21
CA SER A 228 -26.08 -1.20 -27.36
C SER A 228 -24.90 -0.85 -28.26
N VAL A 229 -23.70 -1.22 -27.81
CA VAL A 229 -22.43 -0.99 -28.50
C VAL A 229 -21.69 -2.31 -28.68
N SER A 230 -21.23 -2.60 -29.89
CA SER A 230 -20.26 -3.67 -30.15
C SER A 230 -18.86 -3.18 -29.85
N ALA A 231 -18.08 -3.99 -29.14
CA ALA A 231 -16.69 -3.73 -28.78
C ALA A 231 -15.78 -4.80 -29.38
N GLU A 232 -14.93 -4.39 -30.32
CA GLU A 232 -13.99 -5.24 -31.04
C GLU A 232 -12.56 -4.82 -30.70
N HIS A 233 -11.75 -5.76 -30.22
CA HIS A 233 -10.35 -5.52 -29.86
C HIS A 233 -9.47 -6.62 -30.45
N PRO A 234 -8.27 -6.31 -30.99
CA PRO A 234 -7.39 -7.32 -31.59
C PRO A 234 -6.99 -8.47 -30.64
N TYR A 235 -7.02 -8.22 -29.33
CA TYR A 235 -6.57 -9.16 -28.29
C TYR A 235 -7.69 -9.68 -27.37
N MET A 236 -8.95 -9.28 -27.60
CA MET A 236 -10.10 -9.74 -26.79
C MET A 236 -11.21 -10.25 -27.71
N PRO A 237 -12.05 -11.19 -27.24
CA PRO A 237 -13.26 -11.55 -27.99
C PRO A 237 -14.13 -10.32 -28.23
N THR A 238 -14.97 -10.35 -29.28
CA THR A 238 -16.01 -9.35 -29.47
C THR A 238 -16.95 -9.37 -28.25
N MET A 239 -17.17 -8.20 -27.67
CA MET A 239 -18.04 -8.00 -26.53
C MET A 239 -19.16 -7.02 -26.88
N ARG A 240 -20.20 -7.00 -26.06
CA ARG A 240 -21.34 -6.11 -26.20
C ARG A 240 -21.54 -5.33 -24.91
N TRP A 241 -21.69 -4.02 -25.03
CA TRP A 241 -22.02 -3.12 -23.93
C TRP A 241 -23.45 -2.62 -24.07
N ASP A 242 -24.28 -2.88 -23.06
CA ASP A 242 -25.70 -2.52 -23.02
C ASP A 242 -25.98 -1.56 -21.86
N VAL A 243 -26.88 -0.61 -22.09
CA VAL A 243 -27.26 0.44 -21.14
C VAL A 243 -28.76 0.41 -20.88
N ASP A 244 -29.16 0.35 -19.61
CA ASP A 244 -30.57 0.38 -19.25
C ASP A 244 -31.06 1.79 -18.87
N ALA A 245 -31.12 2.65 -19.88
CA ALA A 245 -31.77 3.95 -19.77
C ALA A 245 -32.37 4.34 -21.14
N GLU A 246 -33.69 4.47 -21.20
CA GLU A 246 -34.40 4.73 -22.47
C GLU A 246 -34.04 6.07 -23.09
N ASP A 247 -33.68 7.06 -22.26
CA ASP A 247 -33.32 8.41 -22.66
C ASP A 247 -31.81 8.63 -22.84
N ALA A 248 -31.01 7.57 -22.78
CA ALA A 248 -29.56 7.66 -22.95
C ALA A 248 -29.18 8.09 -24.37
N THR A 249 -28.25 9.04 -24.46
CA THR A 249 -27.61 9.42 -25.73
C THR A 249 -26.21 8.83 -25.78
N LEU A 250 -25.95 7.93 -26.75
CA LEU A 250 -24.61 7.36 -26.94
C LEU A 250 -23.70 8.33 -27.70
N LEU A 251 -22.59 8.71 -27.06
CA LEU A 251 -21.57 9.62 -27.58
C LEU A 251 -20.27 8.84 -27.87
N PHE A 252 -19.58 9.16 -28.96
CA PHE A 252 -18.39 8.44 -29.40
C PHE A 252 -17.24 9.39 -29.73
N CYS A 253 -16.03 8.98 -29.37
CA CYS A 253 -14.80 9.66 -29.72
C CYS A 253 -13.62 8.67 -29.75
N GLU A 254 -12.43 9.18 -29.97
CA GLU A 254 -11.19 8.45 -29.92
C GLU A 254 -10.50 8.67 -28.57
N ASN A 255 -9.92 7.63 -27.97
CA ASN A 255 -8.99 7.79 -26.85
C ASN A 255 -7.61 8.23 -27.36
N GLU A 256 -7.57 9.30 -28.16
CA GLU A 256 -6.36 9.86 -28.77
C GLU A 256 -6.12 11.29 -28.26
N THR A 257 -4.85 11.62 -28.06
CA THR A 257 -4.41 12.94 -27.62
C THR A 257 -4.95 14.05 -28.54
N ASP A 258 -5.50 15.09 -27.93
CA ASP A 258 -5.82 16.35 -28.61
C ASP A 258 -4.52 17.09 -28.94
N PRO A 259 -4.16 17.23 -30.23
CA PRO A 259 -2.91 17.86 -30.65
C PRO A 259 -2.85 19.36 -30.28
N THR A 260 -3.99 20.01 -30.01
CA THR A 260 -4.03 21.43 -29.68
C THR A 260 -3.34 21.76 -28.35
N LEU A 261 -3.22 20.79 -27.43
CA LEU A 261 -2.42 20.90 -26.20
C LEU A 261 -0.96 21.28 -26.48
N PHE A 262 -0.45 20.89 -27.65
CA PHE A 262 0.93 21.13 -28.06
C PHE A 262 1.03 22.17 -29.20
N GLY A 263 0.00 22.99 -29.38
CA GLY A 263 -0.06 24.02 -30.42
C GLY A 263 -0.15 23.45 -31.85
N GLN A 264 -0.51 22.18 -32.00
CA GLN A 264 -0.67 21.53 -33.31
C GLN A 264 -2.13 21.65 -33.82
N PRO A 265 -2.37 21.50 -35.14
CA PRO A 265 -3.71 21.62 -35.71
C PRO A 265 -4.69 20.60 -35.12
N THR A 266 -5.95 21.02 -34.93
CA THR A 266 -7.01 20.16 -34.38
C THR A 266 -7.19 18.88 -35.21
N ARG A 267 -7.41 17.76 -34.53
CA ARG A 267 -7.91 16.51 -35.11
C ARG A 267 -9.35 16.32 -34.62
N PRO A 268 -10.29 15.84 -35.46
CA PRO A 268 -11.67 15.61 -35.02
C PRO A 268 -11.73 14.45 -34.01
N TYR A 269 -12.71 14.52 -33.11
CA TYR A 269 -13.12 13.43 -32.22
C TYR A 269 -12.04 12.93 -31.24
N CYS A 270 -11.08 13.76 -30.82
CA CYS A 270 -10.08 13.40 -29.81
C CYS A 270 -10.68 13.07 -28.42
N LYS A 271 -9.83 12.65 -27.47
CA LYS A 271 -10.21 12.16 -26.13
C LYS A 271 -11.17 13.05 -25.36
N ASN A 272 -11.06 14.38 -25.53
CA ASN A 272 -11.88 15.39 -24.86
C ASN A 272 -13.22 15.70 -25.57
N ALA A 273 -13.54 15.05 -26.70
CA ALA A 273 -14.72 15.34 -27.49
C ALA A 273 -16.04 15.19 -26.71
N ILE A 274 -16.15 14.15 -25.85
CA ILE A 274 -17.35 13.94 -25.02
C ILE A 274 -17.51 15.09 -24.02
N ASN A 275 -16.41 15.55 -23.42
CA ASN A 275 -16.41 16.73 -22.55
C ASN A 275 -16.88 17.99 -23.32
N GLN A 276 -16.37 18.22 -24.53
CA GLN A 276 -16.80 19.35 -25.36
C GLN A 276 -18.29 19.28 -25.73
N ALA A 277 -18.81 18.10 -26.03
CA ALA A 277 -20.22 17.92 -26.37
C ALA A 277 -21.16 18.19 -25.18
N VAL A 278 -20.77 17.74 -23.99
CA VAL A 278 -21.64 17.78 -22.80
C VAL A 278 -21.52 19.10 -22.05
N VAL A 279 -20.28 19.53 -21.76
CA VAL A 279 -20.02 20.72 -20.92
C VAL A 279 -20.03 21.99 -21.75
N ALA A 280 -19.36 21.99 -22.91
CA ALA A 280 -19.30 23.16 -23.79
C ALA A 280 -20.48 23.23 -24.79
N GLY A 281 -21.35 22.22 -24.83
CA GLY A 281 -22.49 22.16 -25.75
C GLY A 281 -22.13 21.98 -27.23
N ASN A 282 -20.88 21.61 -27.54
CA ASN A 282 -20.41 21.40 -28.91
C ASN A 282 -20.78 19.99 -29.42
N ALA A 283 -22.02 19.80 -29.83
CA ALA A 283 -22.51 18.51 -30.34
C ALA A 283 -21.72 17.97 -31.56
N SER A 284 -21.02 18.83 -32.31
CA SER A 284 -20.19 18.42 -33.44
C SER A 284 -18.81 17.88 -33.05
N ALA A 285 -18.44 17.96 -31.76
CA ALA A 285 -17.16 17.48 -31.26
C ALA A 285 -17.05 15.94 -31.24
N VAL A 286 -18.18 15.23 -31.14
CA VAL A 286 -18.25 13.75 -31.10
C VAL A 286 -18.48 13.17 -32.50
N ASN A 287 -18.11 11.90 -32.68
CA ASN A 287 -18.17 11.25 -33.99
C ASN A 287 -19.63 10.97 -34.43
N PRO A 288 -20.16 11.62 -35.47
CA PRO A 288 -21.53 11.42 -35.93
C PRO A 288 -21.77 10.04 -36.56
N ALA A 289 -20.70 9.33 -36.93
CA ALA A 289 -20.79 7.94 -37.39
C ALA A 289 -21.00 6.94 -36.24
N GLN A 290 -21.06 7.40 -34.99
CA GLN A 290 -21.30 6.58 -33.80
C GLN A 290 -20.33 5.39 -33.67
N THR A 291 -19.06 5.70 -33.92
CA THR A 291 -17.94 4.77 -33.81
C THR A 291 -16.72 5.47 -33.22
N GLY A 292 -15.80 4.71 -32.61
CA GLY A 292 -14.53 5.23 -32.09
C GLY A 292 -13.82 4.22 -31.19
N THR A 293 -12.95 4.69 -30.31
CA THR A 293 -12.27 3.87 -29.30
C THR A 293 -12.67 4.22 -27.86
N ARG A 294 -13.53 5.22 -27.71
CA ARG A 294 -14.16 5.63 -26.45
C ARG A 294 -15.61 5.99 -26.70
N CYS A 295 -16.50 5.59 -25.80
CA CYS A 295 -17.89 5.98 -25.83
C CYS A 295 -18.44 6.22 -24.43
N ALA A 296 -19.54 6.97 -24.35
CA ALA A 296 -20.26 7.21 -23.11
C ALA A 296 -21.78 7.19 -23.36
N ALA A 297 -22.53 6.78 -22.34
CA ALA A 297 -23.99 6.85 -22.33
C ALA A 297 -24.43 8.06 -21.52
N TRP A 298 -24.82 9.15 -22.19
CA TRP A 298 -25.20 10.38 -21.52
C TRP A 298 -26.67 10.37 -21.11
N VAL A 299 -26.91 10.40 -19.80
CA VAL A 299 -28.23 10.40 -19.16
C VAL A 299 -28.37 11.65 -18.29
N LYS A 300 -29.53 12.32 -18.35
CA LYS A 300 -29.82 13.53 -17.57
C LYS A 300 -30.92 13.27 -16.55
N ARG A 301 -30.72 13.66 -15.31
CA ARG A 301 -31.69 13.50 -14.23
C ARG A 301 -31.81 14.80 -13.46
N ARG A 302 -33.03 15.08 -12.99
CA ARG A 302 -33.30 16.11 -12.00
C ARG A 302 -33.89 15.41 -10.80
N LEU A 303 -33.19 15.42 -9.68
CA LEU A 303 -33.57 14.67 -8.49
C LEU A 303 -34.06 15.62 -7.41
N ALA A 304 -35.28 15.41 -6.92
CA ALA A 304 -35.80 16.08 -5.72
C ALA A 304 -35.01 15.66 -4.46
N PRO A 305 -35.16 16.38 -3.33
CA PRO A 305 -34.52 16.00 -2.07
C PRO A 305 -34.86 14.56 -1.66
N GLY A 306 -33.84 13.74 -1.41
CA GLY A 306 -33.98 12.32 -1.07
C GLY A 306 -34.42 11.42 -2.23
N GLU A 307 -34.61 11.97 -3.44
CA GLU A 307 -34.91 11.18 -4.63
C GLU A 307 -33.64 10.46 -5.10
N GLN A 308 -33.82 9.24 -5.59
CA GLN A 308 -32.76 8.43 -6.16
C GLN A 308 -33.08 8.05 -7.61
N CYS A 309 -32.03 7.91 -8.42
CA CYS A 309 -32.12 7.26 -9.72
C CYS A 309 -31.12 6.11 -9.85
N LEU A 310 -31.45 5.17 -10.71
CA LEU A 310 -30.68 3.96 -10.97
C LEU A 310 -30.31 3.88 -12.45
N ILE A 311 -29.04 3.57 -12.74
CA ILE A 311 -28.57 3.20 -14.08
C ILE A 311 -27.93 1.82 -14.01
N ARG A 312 -28.30 0.94 -14.95
CA ARG A 312 -27.75 -0.42 -15.07
C ARG A 312 -26.99 -0.57 -16.38
N LEU A 313 -25.86 -1.25 -16.33
CA LEU A 313 -24.96 -1.49 -17.46
C LEU A 313 -24.54 -2.95 -17.46
N ARG A 314 -24.34 -3.54 -18.64
CA ARG A 314 -23.75 -4.87 -18.81
C ARG A 314 -22.73 -4.87 -19.93
N PHE A 315 -21.53 -5.37 -19.68
CA PHE A 315 -20.47 -5.56 -20.67
C PHE A 315 -20.10 -7.04 -20.72
N SER A 316 -20.38 -7.69 -21.85
CA SER A 316 -20.41 -9.16 -21.89
C SER A 316 -19.92 -9.73 -23.21
N VAL A 317 -19.29 -10.90 -23.15
CA VAL A 317 -19.01 -11.75 -24.33
C VAL A 317 -20.27 -12.36 -24.94
N HIS A 318 -21.40 -12.35 -24.23
CA HIS A 318 -22.67 -12.90 -24.72
C HIS A 318 -23.40 -11.92 -25.65
N THR A 319 -22.88 -11.77 -26.87
CA THR A 319 -23.34 -10.72 -27.81
C THR A 319 -24.75 -10.93 -28.38
N GLN A 320 -25.26 -12.16 -28.35
CA GLN A 320 -26.54 -12.56 -28.96
C GLN A 320 -27.75 -12.54 -28.00
N VAL A 321 -27.59 -11.94 -26.81
CA VAL A 321 -28.68 -11.88 -25.81
C VAL A 321 -29.77 -10.91 -26.27
N VAL A 322 -31.03 -11.36 -26.19
CA VAL A 322 -32.22 -10.57 -26.58
C VAL A 322 -32.56 -9.53 -25.52
N ASP A 323 -32.63 -9.94 -24.25
CA ASP A 323 -32.83 -9.05 -23.10
C ASP A 323 -31.62 -9.17 -22.16
N PRO A 324 -30.64 -8.24 -22.26
CA PRO A 324 -29.41 -8.29 -21.47
C PRO A 324 -29.64 -8.01 -19.97
N PHE A 325 -30.84 -7.59 -19.56
CA PHE A 325 -31.14 -7.24 -18.17
C PHE A 325 -32.10 -8.21 -17.49
N ALA A 326 -32.56 -9.27 -18.17
CA ALA A 326 -33.54 -10.23 -17.64
C ALA A 326 -33.11 -10.91 -16.32
N ASP A 327 -31.83 -11.24 -16.16
CA ASP A 327 -31.25 -11.89 -14.97
C ASP A 327 -30.46 -10.92 -14.08
N TYR A 328 -30.42 -9.63 -14.41
CA TYR A 328 -29.51 -8.64 -13.83
C TYR A 328 -29.63 -8.56 -12.31
N ASP A 329 -30.84 -8.35 -11.80
CA ASP A 329 -31.09 -8.16 -10.37
C ASP A 329 -30.79 -9.45 -9.58
N ALA A 330 -31.03 -10.62 -10.18
CA ALA A 330 -30.71 -11.91 -9.59
C ALA A 330 -29.20 -12.15 -9.50
N VAL A 331 -28.44 -11.76 -10.54
CA VAL A 331 -26.97 -11.83 -10.51
C VAL A 331 -26.40 -10.88 -9.44
N MET A 332 -26.87 -9.64 -9.41
CA MET A 332 -26.46 -8.64 -8.42
C MET A 332 -26.71 -9.12 -6.98
N ALA A 333 -27.93 -9.59 -6.68
CA ALA A 333 -28.27 -10.12 -5.38
C ALA A 333 -27.41 -11.33 -5.00
N ARG A 334 -27.24 -12.29 -5.92
CA ARG A 334 -26.40 -13.46 -5.70
C ARG A 334 -24.95 -13.07 -5.37
N ARG A 335 -24.35 -12.10 -6.07
CA ARG A 335 -22.97 -11.68 -5.79
C ARG A 335 -22.82 -10.96 -4.45
N GLN A 336 -23.83 -10.21 -4.03
CA GLN A 336 -23.88 -9.65 -2.68
C GLN A 336 -23.98 -10.76 -1.63
N ASP A 337 -24.90 -11.72 -1.79
CA ASP A 337 -25.10 -12.83 -0.85
C ASP A 337 -23.82 -13.67 -0.69
N GLU A 338 -23.11 -13.95 -1.78
CA GLU A 338 -21.84 -14.67 -1.76
C GLU A 338 -20.70 -13.84 -1.13
N CYS A 339 -20.76 -12.51 -1.23
CA CYS A 339 -19.85 -11.60 -0.53
C CYS A 339 -20.09 -11.68 0.99
N ASP A 340 -21.37 -11.63 1.39
CA ASP A 340 -21.77 -11.74 2.79
C ASP A 340 -21.41 -13.12 3.37
N GLU A 341 -21.67 -14.21 2.64
CA GLU A 341 -21.27 -15.59 3.00
C GLU A 341 -19.75 -15.69 3.23
N PHE A 342 -18.95 -15.12 2.32
CA PHE A 342 -17.48 -15.14 2.42
C PHE A 342 -16.99 -14.40 3.66
N TYR A 343 -17.49 -13.18 3.90
CA TYR A 343 -17.06 -12.40 5.07
C TYR A 343 -17.61 -12.94 6.38
N GLU A 344 -18.79 -13.58 6.40
CA GLU A 344 -19.26 -14.31 7.58
C GLU A 344 -18.28 -15.44 7.96
N ALA A 345 -17.76 -16.18 6.98
CA ALA A 345 -16.74 -17.21 7.21
C ALA A 345 -15.39 -16.64 7.66
N VAL A 346 -14.96 -15.51 7.09
CA VAL A 346 -13.74 -14.79 7.50
C VAL A 346 -13.87 -14.26 8.94
N GLN A 347 -15.03 -13.73 9.29
CA GLN A 347 -15.28 -12.99 10.54
C GLN A 347 -15.92 -13.82 11.64
N LYS A 348 -15.91 -15.15 11.51
CA LYS A 348 -16.63 -16.08 12.39
C LYS A 348 -16.34 -15.91 13.89
N ASN A 349 -15.12 -15.46 14.23
CA ASN A 349 -14.64 -15.32 15.60
C ASN A 349 -14.72 -13.88 16.13
N ILE A 350 -15.19 -12.93 15.30
CA ILE A 350 -15.35 -11.53 15.67
C ILE A 350 -16.82 -11.33 16.06
N SER A 351 -17.08 -10.81 17.26
CA SER A 351 -18.45 -10.54 17.73
C SER A 351 -18.84 -9.07 17.58
N ASP A 352 -17.88 -8.14 17.63
CA ASP A 352 -18.14 -6.71 17.52
C ASP A 352 -18.48 -6.31 16.06
N PRO A 353 -19.68 -5.77 15.80
CA PRO A 353 -20.08 -5.33 14.45
C PRO A 353 -19.25 -4.17 13.90
N ASN A 354 -18.67 -3.31 14.75
CA ASN A 354 -17.78 -2.24 14.30
C ASN A 354 -16.47 -2.84 13.78
N LEU A 355 -15.87 -3.78 14.50
CA LEU A 355 -14.66 -4.47 14.05
C LEU A 355 -14.89 -5.25 12.75
N LYS A 356 -16.05 -5.93 12.62
CA LYS A 356 -16.44 -6.57 11.35
C LYS A 356 -16.48 -5.58 10.19
N ARG A 357 -17.10 -4.41 10.41
CA ARG A 357 -17.20 -3.35 9.39
C ARG A 357 -15.83 -2.78 9.03
N ILE A 358 -14.99 -2.48 10.01
CA ILE A 358 -13.63 -1.95 9.81
C ILE A 358 -12.80 -2.95 8.99
N GLN A 359 -12.78 -4.22 9.42
CA GLN A 359 -12.01 -5.25 8.73
C GLN A 359 -12.47 -5.44 7.28
N ARG A 360 -13.79 -5.48 7.04
CA ARG A 360 -14.35 -5.62 5.69
C ARG A 360 -14.03 -4.43 4.79
N GLN A 361 -14.08 -3.20 5.30
CA GLN A 361 -13.70 -2.01 4.54
C GLN A 361 -12.19 -1.94 4.28
N ALA A 362 -11.35 -2.41 5.21
CA ALA A 362 -9.90 -2.47 4.99
C ALA A 362 -9.58 -3.45 3.85
N PHE A 363 -10.21 -4.64 3.85
CA PHE A 363 -10.10 -5.58 2.73
C PHE A 363 -10.67 -5.02 1.42
N ALA A 364 -11.80 -4.31 1.47
CA ALA A 364 -12.36 -3.66 0.29
C ALA A 364 -11.35 -2.67 -0.30
N GLY A 365 -10.74 -1.80 0.52
CA GLY A 365 -9.70 -0.89 0.07
C GLY A 365 -8.52 -1.64 -0.55
N MET A 366 -7.97 -2.65 0.11
CA MET A 366 -6.91 -3.49 -0.47
C MET A 366 -7.26 -4.05 -1.86
N LEU A 367 -8.51 -4.50 -2.05
CA LEU A 367 -8.97 -5.06 -3.32
C LEU A 367 -9.17 -3.98 -4.40
N TRP A 368 -9.67 -2.80 -4.04
CA TRP A 368 -9.81 -1.64 -4.93
C TRP A 368 -8.45 -1.01 -5.29
N THR A 369 -7.47 -1.15 -4.41
CA THR A 369 -6.09 -0.65 -4.54
C THR A 369 -5.17 -1.56 -5.39
N LYS A 370 -5.72 -2.61 -6.02
CA LYS A 370 -5.01 -3.35 -7.09
C LYS A 370 -4.96 -2.53 -8.37
N GLN A 371 -3.82 -2.50 -9.06
CA GLN A 371 -3.63 -1.70 -10.27
C GLN A 371 -2.78 -2.44 -11.28
N LEU A 372 -3.09 -2.31 -12.58
CA LEU A 372 -2.12 -2.66 -13.62
C LEU A 372 -0.93 -1.69 -13.56
N TYR A 373 0.23 -2.20 -13.18
CA TYR A 373 1.49 -1.48 -13.26
C TYR A 373 2.25 -1.93 -14.51
N TYR A 374 2.29 -1.07 -15.54
CA TYR A 374 3.07 -1.31 -16.75
C TYR A 374 4.20 -0.30 -16.84
N TYR A 375 5.44 -0.78 -16.81
CA TYR A 375 6.62 0.05 -17.03
C TYR A 375 7.74 -0.79 -17.64
N ASP A 376 8.05 -0.52 -18.90
CA ASP A 376 9.22 -1.05 -19.60
C ASP A 376 10.26 0.08 -19.67
N VAL A 377 11.27 0.01 -18.80
CA VAL A 377 12.27 1.06 -18.64
C VAL A 377 13.06 1.25 -19.93
N HIS A 378 13.40 0.17 -20.63
CA HIS A 378 14.14 0.24 -21.88
C HIS A 378 13.33 0.97 -22.97
N ALA A 379 12.06 0.61 -23.16
CA ALA A 379 11.20 1.30 -24.12
C ALA A 379 10.92 2.75 -23.70
N TRP A 380 10.71 3.01 -22.40
CA TRP A 380 10.47 4.36 -21.88
C TRP A 380 11.66 5.30 -22.10
N LEU A 381 12.89 4.84 -21.86
CA LEU A 381 14.12 5.61 -22.08
C LEU A 381 14.34 5.93 -23.57
N ASN A 382 14.18 4.93 -24.43
CA ASN A 382 14.43 5.07 -25.87
C ASN A 382 13.30 5.83 -26.59
N GLY A 383 12.10 5.84 -26.02
CA GLY A 383 10.90 6.39 -26.65
C GLY A 383 10.20 5.41 -27.58
N ASP A 384 8.94 5.72 -27.88
CA ASP A 384 8.09 4.89 -28.71
C ASP A 384 8.26 5.18 -30.22
N PRO A 385 8.32 4.15 -31.09
CA PRO A 385 8.43 4.34 -32.53
C PRO A 385 7.28 5.18 -33.10
N GLY A 386 7.60 6.23 -33.86
CA GLY A 386 6.61 7.14 -34.45
C GLY A 386 6.21 8.32 -33.55
N GLN A 387 6.74 8.41 -32.33
CA GLN A 387 6.66 9.58 -31.47
C GLN A 387 7.90 10.46 -31.60
N ILE A 388 7.85 11.67 -31.02
CA ILE A 388 9.02 12.54 -30.92
C ILE A 388 10.07 11.84 -30.04
N GLN A 389 11.31 11.76 -30.54
CA GLN A 389 12.39 11.13 -29.78
C GLN A 389 12.62 11.89 -28.46
N PRO A 390 12.69 11.19 -27.33
CA PRO A 390 12.90 11.86 -26.06
C PRO A 390 14.30 12.48 -25.93
N PRO A 391 14.50 13.45 -25.02
CA PRO A 391 15.80 14.07 -24.79
C PRO A 391 16.88 13.04 -24.39
N PRO A 392 18.09 13.10 -24.96
CA PRO A 392 19.18 12.18 -24.61
C PRO A 392 19.60 12.20 -23.13
N SER A 393 19.33 13.29 -22.40
CA SER A 393 19.62 13.41 -20.97
C SER A 393 18.95 12.33 -20.13
N ARG A 394 17.81 11.78 -20.58
CA ARG A 394 17.07 10.72 -19.88
C ARG A 394 17.87 9.43 -19.75
N MET A 395 18.80 9.16 -20.66
CA MET A 395 19.67 7.97 -20.61
C MET A 395 20.64 7.97 -19.42
N LEU A 396 20.75 9.08 -18.70
CA LEU A 396 21.53 9.25 -17.47
C LEU A 396 20.64 9.64 -16.27
N GLY A 397 19.32 9.64 -16.46
CA GLY A 397 18.34 10.07 -15.48
C GLY A 397 17.80 8.92 -14.64
N ARG A 398 16.60 9.13 -14.09
CA ARG A 398 15.89 8.19 -13.23
C ARG A 398 15.85 6.78 -13.83
N ASN A 399 16.18 5.79 -13.01
CA ASN A 399 16.14 4.35 -13.35
C ASN A 399 16.95 3.95 -14.60
N ALA A 400 17.91 4.76 -15.07
CA ALA A 400 18.68 4.46 -16.28
C ALA A 400 19.48 3.14 -16.21
N ASP A 401 19.85 2.71 -15.01
CA ASP A 401 20.55 1.44 -14.75
C ASP A 401 19.62 0.20 -14.74
N TRP A 402 18.30 0.42 -14.85
CA TRP A 402 17.27 -0.61 -14.75
C TRP A 402 16.62 -0.99 -16.08
N GLN A 403 17.37 -0.95 -17.19
CA GLN A 403 16.83 -1.25 -18.54
C GLN A 403 16.25 -2.66 -18.70
N HIS A 404 16.58 -3.59 -17.81
CA HIS A 404 16.00 -4.94 -17.79
C HIS A 404 14.61 -4.97 -17.15
N PHE A 405 14.22 -3.92 -16.42
CA PHE A 405 12.94 -3.84 -15.74
C PHE A 405 11.79 -3.75 -16.74
N ASN A 406 10.89 -4.72 -16.68
CA ASN A 406 9.71 -4.81 -17.53
C ASN A 406 8.53 -5.38 -16.74
N ALA A 407 7.74 -4.50 -16.13
CA ALA A 407 6.53 -4.88 -15.41
C ALA A 407 5.31 -4.75 -16.33
N CYS A 408 4.39 -5.69 -16.28
CA CYS A 408 3.04 -5.53 -16.87
C CYS A 408 2.10 -6.46 -16.10
N ASP A 409 1.88 -6.11 -14.84
CA ASP A 409 1.24 -6.99 -13.86
C ASP A 409 0.26 -6.21 -13.01
N VAL A 410 -0.80 -6.89 -12.54
CA VAL A 410 -1.68 -6.34 -11.51
C VAL A 410 -0.97 -6.46 -10.17
N ILE A 411 -0.67 -5.32 -9.56
CA ILE A 411 0.06 -5.20 -8.30
C ILE A 411 -0.82 -4.47 -7.27
N SER A 412 -0.70 -4.84 -5.99
CA SER A 412 -1.31 -4.05 -4.90
C SER A 412 -0.50 -2.77 -4.65
N MET A 413 -1.13 -1.62 -4.82
CA MET A 413 -0.50 -0.33 -4.51
C MET A 413 -0.64 -0.01 -3.00
N PRO A 414 0.15 0.93 -2.45
CA PRO A 414 -0.12 1.49 -1.14
C PRO A 414 -1.44 2.29 -1.11
N ASP A 415 -1.62 3.14 -2.11
CA ASP A 415 -2.78 4.00 -2.41
C ASP A 415 -2.78 4.22 -3.94
N LYS A 416 -3.93 4.24 -4.63
CA LYS A 416 -3.96 4.36 -6.10
C LYS A 416 -4.06 5.77 -6.64
N TRP A 417 -4.14 6.76 -5.77
CA TRP A 417 -4.11 8.16 -6.11
C TRP A 417 -2.74 8.77 -5.80
N GLU A 418 -2.27 8.74 -4.55
CA GLU A 418 -0.98 9.34 -4.16
C GLU A 418 0.20 8.47 -4.61
N TYR A 419 0.08 7.15 -4.37
CA TYR A 419 1.12 6.18 -4.68
C TYR A 419 0.70 5.20 -5.78
N PRO A 420 0.36 5.64 -7.02
CA PRO A 420 -0.10 4.77 -8.12
C PRO A 420 1.06 3.95 -8.73
N TRP A 421 1.95 3.47 -7.87
CA TRP A 421 3.16 2.71 -8.07
C TRP A 421 3.44 1.86 -6.82
N PHE A 422 4.17 0.76 -6.97
CA PHE A 422 4.47 -0.12 -5.83
C PHE A 422 5.68 0.38 -5.03
N ALA A 423 5.65 0.17 -3.72
CA ALA A 423 6.84 0.17 -2.86
C ALA A 423 7.11 -1.25 -2.37
N SER A 424 8.37 -1.67 -2.40
CA SER A 424 8.73 -3.06 -2.14
C SER A 424 8.43 -3.50 -0.70
N TRP A 425 8.72 -2.65 0.28
CA TRP A 425 8.46 -2.98 1.68
C TRP A 425 6.98 -2.90 2.06
N ASP A 426 6.22 -1.94 1.51
CA ASP A 426 4.76 -1.90 1.58
C ASP A 426 4.14 -3.20 1.07
N LEU A 427 4.58 -3.67 -0.10
CA LEU A 427 4.04 -4.90 -0.71
C LEU A 427 4.20 -6.12 0.20
N ALA A 428 5.28 -6.20 0.97
CA ALA A 428 5.47 -7.25 1.97
C ALA A 428 4.38 -7.20 3.06
N CYS A 429 4.05 -6.00 3.57
CA CYS A 429 2.96 -5.78 4.53
C CYS A 429 1.58 -6.11 3.92
N HIS A 430 1.36 -5.74 2.65
CA HIS A 430 0.13 -6.04 1.93
C HIS A 430 -0.08 -7.56 1.85
N CYS A 431 0.97 -8.31 1.49
CA CYS A 431 0.90 -9.74 1.27
C CYS A 431 0.51 -10.52 2.54
N VAL A 432 1.05 -10.13 3.71
CA VAL A 432 0.67 -10.77 4.98
C VAL A 432 -0.82 -10.54 5.29
N THR A 433 -1.34 -9.35 5.01
CA THR A 433 -2.78 -9.06 5.19
C THR A 433 -3.64 -9.79 4.16
N PHE A 434 -3.22 -9.83 2.89
CA PHE A 434 -3.93 -10.57 1.83
C PHE A 434 -3.99 -12.07 2.11
N ALA A 435 -3.00 -12.66 2.77
CA ALA A 435 -3.03 -14.08 3.12
C ALA A 435 -4.24 -14.46 4.01
N LEU A 436 -4.92 -13.48 4.61
CA LEU A 436 -6.18 -13.70 5.31
C LEU A 436 -7.33 -14.11 4.39
N ILE A 437 -7.35 -13.63 3.14
CA ILE A 437 -8.47 -13.78 2.19
C ILE A 437 -8.07 -14.37 0.82
N ASP A 438 -6.80 -14.27 0.43
CA ASP A 438 -6.26 -14.73 -0.86
C ASP A 438 -4.74 -15.01 -0.76
N PRO A 439 -4.32 -16.11 -0.11
CA PRO A 439 -2.90 -16.46 0.03
C PRO A 439 -2.21 -16.70 -1.31
N ASP A 440 -2.92 -17.18 -2.33
CA ASP A 440 -2.35 -17.36 -3.66
C ASP A 440 -1.98 -16.04 -4.34
N PHE A 441 -2.80 -15.00 -4.17
CA PHE A 441 -2.44 -13.65 -4.62
C PHE A 441 -1.21 -13.14 -3.84
N ALA A 442 -1.21 -13.24 -2.51
CA ALA A 442 -0.06 -12.83 -1.68
C ALA A 442 1.26 -13.49 -2.11
N LYS A 443 1.26 -14.82 -2.31
CA LYS A 443 2.44 -15.57 -2.80
C LYS A 443 2.90 -15.07 -4.18
N LYS A 444 1.96 -14.82 -5.11
CA LYS A 444 2.28 -14.28 -6.44
C LYS A 444 2.91 -12.90 -6.38
N GLN A 445 2.39 -12.02 -5.53
CA GLN A 445 2.92 -10.65 -5.35
C GLN A 445 4.36 -10.66 -4.80
N LEU A 446 4.65 -11.47 -3.78
CA LEU A 446 6.02 -11.63 -3.27
C LEU A 446 6.99 -12.19 -4.32
N LEU A 447 6.50 -13.09 -5.18
CA LEU A 447 7.28 -13.64 -6.29
C LEU A 447 7.56 -12.62 -7.40
N LEU A 448 6.79 -11.53 -7.55
CA LEU A 448 6.99 -10.55 -8.64
C LEU A 448 8.35 -9.88 -8.51
N LEU A 449 8.65 -9.29 -7.35
CA LEU A 449 9.83 -8.44 -7.18
C LEU A 449 11.16 -9.21 -7.23
N VAL A 450 11.10 -10.54 -7.15
CA VAL A 450 12.26 -11.44 -7.25
C VAL A 450 12.44 -12.11 -8.63
N GLN A 451 11.59 -11.76 -9.60
CA GLN A 451 11.71 -12.25 -10.99
C GLN A 451 12.83 -11.54 -11.75
N ASP A 452 13.36 -12.20 -12.79
CA ASP A 452 14.53 -11.72 -13.54
C ASP A 452 14.29 -10.41 -14.31
N TRP A 453 13.03 -10.06 -14.58
CA TRP A 453 12.63 -8.81 -15.23
C TRP A 453 12.12 -7.74 -14.25
N PHE A 454 12.20 -8.00 -12.94
CA PHE A 454 11.95 -7.02 -11.88
C PHE A 454 13.24 -6.73 -11.09
N SER A 455 13.89 -7.80 -10.59
CA SER A 455 15.13 -7.70 -9.84
C SER A 455 16.31 -7.34 -10.73
N HIS A 456 17.19 -6.50 -10.21
CA HIS A 456 18.46 -6.21 -10.87
C HIS A 456 19.31 -7.48 -11.00
N PRO A 457 20.10 -7.64 -12.07
CA PRO A 457 21.04 -8.76 -12.23
C PRO A 457 22.06 -8.98 -11.09
N ASN A 458 22.17 -8.03 -10.16
CA ASN A 458 23.02 -8.15 -8.96
C ASN A 458 22.23 -8.64 -7.74
N ALA A 459 20.98 -9.09 -7.94
CA ALA A 459 19.99 -9.50 -6.95
C ALA A 459 19.39 -8.38 -6.07
N MET A 460 19.54 -7.11 -6.45
CA MET A 460 18.80 -6.02 -5.82
C MET A 460 17.32 -6.08 -6.22
N MET A 461 16.42 -5.96 -5.23
CA MET A 461 14.99 -5.77 -5.49
C MET A 461 14.72 -4.28 -5.74
N PRO A 462 13.86 -3.93 -6.71
CA PRO A 462 13.54 -2.53 -7.00
C PRO A 462 12.77 -1.93 -5.82
N ALA A 463 13.17 -0.74 -5.37
CA ALA A 463 12.56 -0.09 -4.21
C ALA A 463 11.15 0.44 -4.50
N TYR A 464 11.07 1.45 -5.36
CA TYR A 464 9.83 2.12 -5.77
C TYR A 464 10.04 2.90 -7.07
N GLU A 465 8.95 3.31 -7.74
CA GLU A 465 8.97 3.89 -9.10
C GLU A 465 9.93 5.10 -9.27
N TRP A 466 10.06 5.94 -8.25
CA TRP A 466 10.89 7.14 -8.32
C TRP A 466 12.39 6.89 -8.25
N GLU A 467 12.84 5.80 -7.62
CA GLU A 467 14.25 5.39 -7.54
C GLU A 467 14.35 3.90 -7.23
N PHE A 468 14.49 3.06 -8.25
CA PHE A 468 14.61 1.61 -8.04
C PHE A 468 15.88 1.20 -7.29
N SER A 469 16.93 2.03 -7.33
CA SER A 469 18.24 1.74 -6.73
C SER A 469 18.34 2.10 -5.24
N ASP A 470 17.27 2.61 -4.64
CA ASP A 470 17.22 2.88 -3.21
C ASP A 470 17.08 1.58 -2.40
N ALA A 471 17.42 1.65 -1.11
CA ALA A 471 17.34 0.50 -0.23
C ALA A 471 16.10 0.63 0.64
N ASN A 472 15.17 -0.34 0.57
CA ASN A 472 14.04 -0.44 1.49
C ASN A 472 14.29 -1.52 2.56
N PRO A 473 13.54 -1.52 3.68
CA PRO A 473 13.60 -2.59 4.65
C PRO A 473 13.35 -3.96 3.98
N PRO A 474 14.22 -4.97 4.17
CA PRO A 474 14.12 -6.29 3.53
C PRO A 474 13.05 -7.19 4.17
N LEU A 475 11.81 -6.70 4.26
CA LEU A 475 10.68 -7.40 4.88
C LEU A 475 10.17 -8.61 4.08
N HIS A 476 10.63 -8.79 2.83
CA HIS A 476 10.18 -9.89 1.97
C HIS A 476 10.39 -11.27 2.59
N ALA A 477 11.50 -11.49 3.30
CA ALA A 477 11.75 -12.78 3.96
C ALA A 477 10.80 -13.04 5.13
N TRP A 478 10.50 -12.00 5.91
CA TRP A 478 9.49 -12.06 6.97
C TRP A 478 8.11 -12.35 6.38
N ALA A 479 7.71 -11.62 5.33
CA ALA A 479 6.41 -11.83 4.69
C ALA A 479 6.31 -13.21 4.04
N THR A 480 7.36 -13.71 3.38
CA THR A 480 7.40 -15.09 2.86
C THR A 480 7.16 -16.12 3.96
N TRP A 481 7.90 -16.01 5.07
CA TRP A 481 7.75 -16.91 6.21
C TRP A 481 6.34 -16.82 6.79
N ARG A 482 5.84 -15.61 7.04
CA ARG A 482 4.53 -15.41 7.66
C ARG A 482 3.38 -15.92 6.78
N VAL A 483 3.40 -15.63 5.47
CA VAL A 483 2.40 -16.14 4.51
C VAL A 483 2.42 -17.67 4.47
N TYR A 484 3.60 -18.30 4.46
CA TYR A 484 3.75 -19.75 4.51
C TYR A 484 3.15 -20.33 5.80
N CYS A 485 3.48 -19.78 6.97
CA CYS A 485 2.94 -20.21 8.26
C CYS A 485 1.42 -20.02 8.32
N MET A 486 0.89 -18.89 7.86
CA MET A 486 -0.56 -18.64 7.83
C MET A 486 -1.29 -19.67 6.97
N GLU A 487 -0.74 -20.03 5.80
CA GLU A 487 -1.30 -21.10 4.96
C GLU A 487 -1.22 -22.46 5.68
N GLN A 488 -0.08 -22.79 6.30
CA GLN A 488 0.11 -24.02 7.05
C GLN A 488 -0.86 -24.15 8.23
N GLU A 489 -0.99 -23.12 9.06
CA GLU A 489 -1.94 -23.06 10.19
C GLU A 489 -3.38 -23.27 9.73
N ARG A 490 -3.73 -22.77 8.55
CA ARG A 490 -5.11 -22.79 8.04
C ARG A 490 -5.47 -24.05 7.26
N CYS A 491 -4.51 -24.65 6.56
CA CYS A 491 -4.70 -25.79 5.66
C CYS A 491 -4.10 -27.10 6.18
N GLY A 492 -3.29 -27.03 7.24
CA GLY A 492 -2.47 -28.14 7.74
C GLY A 492 -1.21 -28.41 6.91
N ARG A 493 -0.97 -27.65 5.83
CA ARG A 493 0.21 -27.79 4.96
C ARG A 493 0.52 -26.44 4.29
N GLY A 494 1.78 -26.03 4.32
CA GLY A 494 2.26 -24.85 3.58
C GLY A 494 2.77 -25.19 2.17
N ASP A 495 2.79 -24.18 1.28
CA ASP A 495 3.35 -24.28 -0.07
C ASP A 495 4.89 -24.29 -0.07
N ARG A 496 5.45 -25.50 -0.04
CA ARG A 496 6.90 -25.71 -0.07
C ARG A 496 7.56 -25.16 -1.34
N GLN A 497 6.93 -25.28 -2.50
CA GLN A 497 7.54 -24.83 -3.76
C GLN A 497 7.68 -23.31 -3.80
N PHE A 498 6.67 -22.60 -3.29
CA PHE A 498 6.76 -21.15 -3.05
C PHE A 498 7.93 -20.83 -2.12
N LEU A 499 8.05 -21.55 -1.00
CA LEU A 499 9.08 -21.34 0.00
C LEU A 499 10.50 -21.53 -0.57
N GLU A 500 10.74 -22.61 -1.32
CA GLU A 500 12.01 -22.89 -1.99
C GLU A 500 12.38 -21.80 -3.00
N ARG A 501 11.43 -21.38 -3.85
CA ARG A 501 11.65 -20.33 -4.86
C ARG A 501 12.04 -19.00 -4.22
N MET A 502 11.32 -18.59 -3.18
CA MET A 502 11.63 -17.38 -2.45
C MET A 502 12.99 -17.49 -1.76
N PHE A 503 13.25 -18.60 -1.07
CA PHE A 503 14.50 -18.82 -0.35
C PHE A 503 15.75 -18.68 -1.23
N LEU A 504 15.73 -19.26 -2.44
CA LEU A 504 16.83 -19.15 -3.39
C LEU A 504 17.08 -17.70 -3.82
N ARG A 505 16.02 -16.96 -4.18
CA ARG A 505 16.12 -15.56 -4.62
C ARG A 505 16.54 -14.63 -3.48
N LEU A 506 15.95 -14.80 -2.30
CA LEU A 506 16.25 -14.00 -1.12
C LEU A 506 17.68 -14.28 -0.60
N THR A 507 18.21 -15.49 -0.76
CA THR A 507 19.63 -15.79 -0.47
C THR A 507 20.59 -14.95 -1.33
N MET A 508 20.26 -14.75 -2.61
CA MET A 508 21.04 -13.88 -3.49
C MET A 508 20.93 -12.41 -3.09
N ASN A 509 19.70 -11.94 -2.79
CA ASN A 509 19.47 -10.58 -2.33
C ASN A 509 20.14 -10.29 -0.97
N PHE A 510 20.13 -11.24 -0.03
CA PHE A 510 20.88 -11.14 1.23
C PHE A 510 22.38 -10.95 0.98
N THR A 511 22.93 -11.68 0.00
CA THR A 511 24.34 -11.56 -0.37
C THR A 511 24.64 -10.20 -1.01
N TRP A 512 23.71 -9.64 -1.79
CA TRP A 512 23.81 -8.27 -2.28
C TRP A 512 23.89 -7.27 -1.12
N TRP A 513 23.03 -7.40 -0.11
CA TRP A 513 23.05 -6.53 1.08
C TRP A 513 24.40 -6.57 1.80
N VAL A 514 24.92 -7.77 2.09
CA VAL A 514 26.23 -7.95 2.74
C VAL A 514 27.35 -7.29 1.91
N ASN A 515 27.33 -7.44 0.58
CA ASN A 515 28.40 -6.91 -0.26
C ASN A 515 28.30 -5.40 -0.54
N ARG A 516 27.09 -4.82 -0.54
CA ARG A 516 26.85 -3.43 -0.97
C ARG A 516 26.53 -2.47 0.17
N LYS A 517 26.08 -2.98 1.31
CA LYS A 517 25.59 -2.16 2.43
C LYS A 517 26.31 -2.44 3.75
N ASP A 518 27.33 -3.31 3.77
CA ASP A 518 28.33 -3.45 4.83
C ASP A 518 29.72 -3.11 4.27
N ALA A 519 29.94 -1.84 3.94
CA ALA A 519 31.12 -1.37 3.19
C ALA A 519 32.46 -1.67 3.90
N ASP A 520 32.44 -1.76 5.23
CA ASP A 520 33.62 -2.05 6.06
C ASP A 520 33.82 -3.57 6.31
N GLY A 521 32.87 -4.43 5.92
CA GLY A 521 32.89 -5.87 6.20
C GLY A 521 32.83 -6.20 7.70
N ARG A 522 32.12 -5.38 8.48
CA ARG A 522 32.07 -5.46 9.96
C ARG A 522 30.74 -6.00 10.50
N ASN A 523 29.79 -6.34 9.62
CA ASN A 523 28.42 -6.71 9.97
C ASN A 523 27.66 -5.56 10.66
N ILE A 524 28.00 -4.32 10.31
CA ILE A 524 27.28 -3.10 10.69
C ILE A 524 26.93 -2.38 9.40
N PHE A 525 25.64 -2.26 9.13
CA PHE A 525 25.17 -1.86 7.81
C PHE A 525 24.99 -0.34 7.72
N GLN A 526 25.42 0.26 6.60
CA GLN A 526 25.27 1.69 6.29
C GLN A 526 24.06 1.92 5.36
N GLY A 527 22.97 1.21 5.63
CA GLY A 527 21.88 0.86 4.72
C GLY A 527 20.98 1.94 4.11
N GLY A 528 21.41 3.13 3.67
CA GLY A 528 20.59 4.00 2.79
C GLY A 528 19.22 4.45 3.35
N PHE A 529 18.25 4.73 2.45
CA PHE A 529 16.93 5.32 2.73
C PHE A 529 16.08 4.57 3.77
N LEU A 530 15.95 3.24 3.65
CA LEU A 530 15.17 2.34 4.51
C LEU A 530 13.70 2.75 4.78
N GLY A 531 13.10 3.60 3.92
CA GLY A 531 11.68 3.94 3.99
C GLY A 531 11.25 4.77 5.21
N LEU A 532 12.22 5.34 5.95
CA LEU A 532 11.99 6.18 7.13
C LEU A 532 12.52 7.60 6.87
N ASP A 533 11.92 8.24 5.87
CA ASP A 533 12.36 9.45 5.17
C ASP A 533 13.04 10.50 6.07
N ASN A 534 12.27 11.15 6.93
CA ASN A 534 12.73 12.24 7.77
C ASN A 534 13.06 11.81 9.22
N ILE A 535 13.14 10.51 9.52
CA ILE A 535 13.31 10.02 10.91
C ILE A 535 14.64 10.46 11.54
N GLY A 536 15.66 10.64 10.70
CA GLY A 536 16.99 11.10 11.08
C GLY A 536 17.20 12.58 10.79
N ILE A 537 18.41 13.06 11.10
CA ILE A 537 18.82 14.45 10.85
C ILE A 537 19.50 14.64 9.47
N PHE A 538 19.85 13.54 8.80
CA PHE A 538 20.49 13.54 7.49
C PHE A 538 19.67 12.72 6.50
N ASP A 539 19.67 13.16 5.24
CA ASP A 539 19.25 12.32 4.10
C ASP A 539 20.26 11.18 3.94
N ARG A 540 19.79 9.95 4.23
CA ARG A 540 20.61 8.73 4.26
C ARG A 540 21.03 8.24 2.88
N SER A 541 20.41 8.76 1.82
CA SER A 541 20.73 8.42 0.42
C SER A 541 21.77 9.36 -0.19
N LYS A 542 22.14 10.44 0.50
CA LYS A 542 23.12 11.43 0.02
C LYS A 542 24.45 11.37 0.79
N PRO A 543 25.55 11.84 0.17
CA PRO A 543 26.82 12.02 0.89
C PRO A 543 26.64 12.93 2.11
N LEU A 544 27.19 12.50 3.25
CA LEU A 544 27.07 13.26 4.49
C LEU A 544 27.89 14.55 4.43
N PRO A 545 27.40 15.68 4.95
CA PRO A 545 28.14 16.95 4.99
C PRO A 545 29.49 16.88 5.71
N THR A 546 29.66 15.88 6.58
CA THR A 546 30.90 15.64 7.33
C THR A 546 31.99 14.94 6.52
N GLY A 547 31.67 14.42 5.33
CA GLY A 547 32.56 13.58 4.52
C GLY A 547 32.76 12.16 5.07
N GLY A 548 32.12 11.83 6.20
CA GLY A 548 32.14 10.51 6.82
C GLY A 548 31.03 9.59 6.30
N HIS A 549 30.72 8.55 7.07
CA HIS A 549 29.60 7.63 6.81
C HIS A 549 28.80 7.36 8.07
N MET A 550 27.60 6.78 7.92
CA MET A 550 26.72 6.47 9.05
C MET A 550 26.53 4.96 9.18
N SER A 551 26.82 4.43 10.37
CA SER A 551 26.42 3.09 10.79
C SER A 551 24.98 3.15 11.28
N GLN A 552 24.08 2.41 10.63
CA GLN A 552 22.64 2.48 10.88
C GLN A 552 22.18 1.36 11.82
N SER A 553 21.49 1.71 12.89
CA SER A 553 20.97 0.76 13.88
C SER A 553 19.84 -0.09 13.31
N ASP A 554 18.90 0.54 12.62
CA ASP A 554 17.79 -0.11 11.93
C ASP A 554 18.28 -0.98 10.76
N GLY A 555 19.14 -0.47 9.89
CA GLY A 555 19.73 -1.26 8.79
C GLY A 555 20.42 -2.54 9.28
N THR A 556 21.13 -2.46 10.40
CA THR A 556 21.78 -3.62 11.03
C THR A 556 20.76 -4.59 11.64
N ALA A 557 19.73 -4.07 12.29
CA ALA A 557 18.65 -4.88 12.86
C ALA A 557 17.80 -5.58 11.79
N TRP A 558 17.53 -4.92 10.67
CA TRP A 558 16.85 -5.52 9.53
C TRP A 558 17.63 -6.70 8.96
N MET A 559 18.95 -6.58 8.81
CA MET A 559 19.78 -7.68 8.34
C MET A 559 19.90 -8.82 9.35
N ALA A 560 19.86 -8.52 10.66
CA ALA A 560 19.75 -9.55 11.68
C ALA A 560 18.42 -10.32 11.57
N SER A 561 17.30 -9.61 11.43
CA SER A 561 15.98 -10.22 11.21
C SER A 561 15.93 -11.02 9.89
N TYR A 562 16.53 -10.50 8.82
CA TYR A 562 16.61 -11.19 7.53
C TYR A 562 17.40 -12.51 7.65
N ALA A 563 18.54 -12.52 8.35
CA ALA A 563 19.28 -13.75 8.63
C ALA A 563 18.44 -14.76 9.42
N LEU A 564 17.70 -14.32 10.44
CA LEU A 564 16.81 -15.20 11.22
C LEU A 564 15.67 -15.78 10.36
N ASN A 565 15.05 -14.98 9.51
CA ASN A 565 13.98 -15.45 8.62
C ASN A 565 14.52 -16.47 7.60
N LEU A 566 15.68 -16.22 7.00
CA LEU A 566 16.31 -17.20 6.08
C LEU A 566 16.72 -18.48 6.80
N MET A 567 17.19 -18.39 8.04
CA MET A 567 17.48 -19.56 8.87
C MET A 567 16.20 -20.38 9.13
N ARG A 568 15.09 -19.74 9.52
CA ARG A 568 13.79 -20.40 9.72
C ARG A 568 13.30 -21.11 8.47
N ILE A 569 13.33 -20.41 7.34
CA ILE A 569 12.96 -20.99 6.05
C ILE A 569 13.85 -22.19 5.71
N ALA A 570 15.17 -22.09 5.90
CA ALA A 570 16.08 -23.19 5.65
C ALA A 570 15.83 -24.40 6.56
N MET A 571 15.52 -24.17 7.85
CA MET A 571 15.17 -25.23 8.80
C MET A 571 13.88 -25.95 8.40
N GLU A 572 12.83 -25.21 8.04
CA GLU A 572 11.57 -25.78 7.53
C GLU A 572 11.82 -26.60 6.26
N LEU A 573 12.63 -26.07 5.34
CA LEU A 573 12.97 -26.80 4.12
C LEU A 573 13.78 -28.07 4.40
N ALA A 574 14.62 -28.04 5.46
CA ALA A 574 15.49 -29.15 5.85
C ALA A 574 14.76 -30.35 6.45
N VAL A 575 13.52 -30.18 6.94
CA VAL A 575 12.70 -31.28 7.45
C VAL A 575 12.50 -32.39 6.40
N GLU A 576 12.37 -32.00 5.12
CA GLU A 576 12.22 -32.95 4.01
C GLU A 576 13.49 -33.10 3.16
N ASP A 577 14.38 -32.10 3.12
CA ASP A 577 15.62 -32.13 2.34
C ASP A 577 16.83 -31.63 3.16
N PRO A 578 17.65 -32.54 3.72
CA PRO A 578 18.77 -32.19 4.59
C PRO A 578 19.82 -31.24 3.98
N VAL A 579 19.85 -31.05 2.65
CA VAL A 579 20.76 -30.09 1.99
C VAL A 579 20.62 -28.67 2.54
N TYR A 580 19.44 -28.29 3.02
CA TYR A 580 19.19 -26.96 3.58
C TYR A 580 19.77 -26.76 4.99
N GLU A 581 20.18 -27.82 5.71
CA GLU A 581 20.78 -27.71 7.06
C GLU A 581 22.06 -26.86 7.05
N ASP A 582 22.90 -27.00 6.00
CA ASP A 582 24.12 -26.23 5.84
C ASP A 582 23.85 -24.72 5.73
N LEU A 583 22.76 -24.36 5.05
CA LEU A 583 22.36 -22.96 4.88
C LEU A 583 21.73 -22.42 6.17
N ALA A 584 20.94 -23.22 6.89
CA ALA A 584 20.46 -22.85 8.23
C ALA A 584 21.64 -22.51 9.15
N GLY A 585 22.68 -23.35 9.17
CA GLY A 585 23.90 -23.12 9.95
C GLY A 585 24.66 -21.85 9.55
N LYS A 586 24.72 -21.54 8.24
CA LYS A 586 25.32 -20.31 7.72
C LYS A 586 24.58 -19.06 8.20
N TYR A 587 23.25 -19.04 8.13
CA TYR A 587 22.46 -17.88 8.54
C TYR A 587 22.43 -17.71 10.07
N PHE A 588 22.42 -18.81 10.81
CA PHE A 588 22.62 -18.82 12.25
C PHE A 588 23.94 -18.14 12.64
N GLU A 589 25.05 -18.56 12.05
CA GLU A 589 26.38 -17.98 12.31
C GLU A 589 26.42 -16.48 11.92
N HIS A 590 25.85 -16.12 10.77
CA HIS A 590 25.82 -14.73 10.30
C HIS A 590 25.02 -13.83 11.25
N PHE A 591 23.87 -14.30 11.75
CA PHE A 591 23.11 -13.59 12.77
C PHE A 591 23.96 -13.31 14.03
N LEU A 592 24.71 -14.30 14.52
CA LEU A 592 25.57 -14.12 15.69
C LEU A 592 26.69 -13.10 15.45
N LEU A 593 27.24 -13.05 14.24
CA LEU A 593 28.24 -12.05 13.86
C LEU A 593 27.65 -10.63 13.88
N ILE A 594 26.44 -10.44 13.35
CA ILE A 594 25.71 -9.17 13.41
C ILE A 594 25.42 -8.80 14.87
N ALA A 595 24.87 -9.74 15.66
CA ALA A 595 24.53 -9.52 17.07
C ALA A 595 25.75 -9.10 17.90
N ARG A 596 26.91 -9.72 17.65
CA ARG A 596 28.18 -9.32 18.27
C ARG A 596 28.57 -7.91 17.86
N ALA A 597 28.54 -7.60 16.57
CA ALA A 597 28.97 -6.31 16.03
C ALA A 597 28.10 -5.14 16.53
N ALA A 598 26.78 -5.36 16.65
CA ALA A 598 25.85 -4.37 17.18
C ALA A 598 26.04 -4.13 18.69
N SER A 599 26.42 -5.17 19.45
CA SER A 599 26.45 -5.16 20.91
C SER A 599 27.80 -4.88 21.58
N GLN A 600 28.90 -4.95 20.82
CA GLN A 600 30.27 -4.76 21.33
C GLN A 600 30.59 -3.30 21.68
N GLU A 601 31.71 -3.08 22.36
CA GLU A 601 32.28 -1.76 22.59
C GLU A 601 32.51 -1.05 21.25
N ASN A 602 32.02 0.19 21.12
CA ASN A 602 31.93 0.96 19.85
C ASN A 602 30.92 0.43 18.82
N GLY A 603 30.01 -0.46 19.21
CA GLY A 603 28.86 -0.90 18.40
C GLY A 603 27.77 0.17 18.31
N LEU A 604 26.51 -0.26 18.28
CA LEU A 604 25.32 0.60 18.14
C LEU A 604 24.58 0.83 19.46
N TRP A 605 24.87 0.00 20.48
CA TRP A 605 24.32 0.14 21.83
C TRP A 605 25.11 1.16 22.64
N ASP A 606 24.42 2.18 23.16
CA ASP A 606 25.01 3.13 24.11
C ASP A 606 24.76 2.64 25.54
N GLU A 607 25.83 2.40 26.30
CA GLU A 607 25.74 1.91 27.69
C GLU A 607 25.32 2.99 28.70
N GLN A 608 25.53 4.27 28.39
CA GLN A 608 25.09 5.36 29.26
C GLN A 608 23.57 5.50 29.17
N ASP A 609 23.07 5.57 27.95
CA ASP A 609 21.67 5.78 27.65
C ASP A 609 20.91 4.46 27.57
N GLN A 610 21.55 3.28 27.63
CA GLN A 610 20.88 1.97 27.55
C GLN A 610 19.90 1.90 26.36
N PHE A 611 20.31 2.39 25.19
CA PHE A 611 19.49 2.52 23.98
C PHE A 611 20.36 2.35 22.73
N PHE A 612 19.74 2.00 21.59
CA PHE A 612 20.45 1.91 20.31
C PHE A 612 20.37 3.23 19.54
N TYR A 613 21.49 3.61 18.91
CA TYR A 613 21.59 4.80 18.08
C TYR A 613 22.30 4.52 16.77
N ASP A 614 21.98 5.30 15.74
CA ASP A 614 22.87 5.47 14.61
C ASP A 614 24.20 6.08 15.07
N VAL A 615 25.30 5.68 14.43
CA VAL A 615 26.64 6.18 14.75
C VAL A 615 27.24 6.83 13.52
N LEU A 616 27.52 8.12 13.63
CA LEU A 616 28.30 8.85 12.64
C LEU A 616 29.78 8.52 12.81
N VAL A 617 30.43 8.14 11.71
CA VAL A 617 31.88 7.89 11.67
C VAL A 617 32.52 8.96 10.81
N LEU A 618 33.28 9.86 11.44
CA LEU A 618 33.98 10.95 10.77
C LEU A 618 35.21 10.44 9.97
N PRO A 619 35.74 11.24 9.02
CA PRO A 619 36.90 10.85 8.23
C PRO A 619 38.17 10.53 9.04
N ASP A 620 38.29 11.07 10.25
CA ASP A 620 39.40 10.80 11.18
C ASP A 620 39.19 9.52 12.02
N GLY A 621 38.07 8.83 11.81
CA GLY A 621 37.68 7.62 12.53
C GLY A 621 36.93 7.87 13.85
N GLN A 622 36.70 9.13 14.23
CA GLN A 622 35.90 9.46 15.41
C GLN A 622 34.46 8.94 15.22
N ARG A 623 33.95 8.26 16.25
CA ARG A 623 32.59 7.70 16.27
C ARG A 623 31.71 8.57 17.18
N MET A 624 30.57 8.98 16.68
CA MET A 624 29.63 9.86 17.37
C MET A 624 28.21 9.27 17.31
N PRO A 625 27.68 8.74 18.42
CA PRO A 625 26.28 8.32 18.50
C PRO A 625 25.36 9.52 18.28
N LEU A 626 24.41 9.36 17.35
CA LEU A 626 23.34 10.32 17.12
C LEU A 626 22.24 10.02 18.14
N ARG A 627 22.26 10.71 19.28
CA ARG A 627 21.38 10.47 20.45
C ARG A 627 19.93 10.94 20.22
N ILE A 628 19.33 10.43 19.15
CA ILE A 628 17.95 10.63 18.73
C ILE A 628 17.16 9.39 19.15
N ARG A 629 16.20 9.56 20.07
CA ARG A 629 15.32 8.51 20.55
C ARG A 629 14.17 8.32 19.55
N SER A 630 14.43 7.59 18.47
CA SER A 630 13.43 7.25 17.45
C SER A 630 13.19 5.74 17.37
N LEU A 631 12.23 5.33 16.52
CA LEU A 631 11.98 3.91 16.19
C LEU A 631 13.25 3.19 15.73
N VAL A 632 14.24 3.90 15.16
CA VAL A 632 15.55 3.32 14.80
C VAL A 632 16.22 2.58 15.96
N GLY A 633 16.04 3.08 17.20
CA GLY A 633 16.57 2.43 18.39
C GLY A 633 15.68 1.33 18.98
N LEU A 634 14.44 1.20 18.49
CA LEU A 634 13.48 0.15 18.86
C LEU A 634 13.45 -1.01 17.84
N ILE A 635 13.75 -0.76 16.57
CA ILE A 635 13.81 -1.78 15.50
C ILE A 635 14.69 -2.99 15.84
N PRO A 636 15.79 -2.89 16.63
CA PRO A 636 16.51 -4.07 17.13
C PRO A 636 15.67 -5.11 17.89
N LEU A 637 14.49 -4.73 18.45
CA LEU A 637 13.54 -5.68 19.03
C LEU A 637 12.95 -6.66 18.00
N LEU A 638 12.87 -6.26 16.73
CA LEU A 638 12.27 -7.04 15.65
C LEU A 638 13.16 -8.21 15.20
N ALA A 639 14.44 -8.18 15.55
CA ALA A 639 15.37 -9.27 15.30
C ALA A 639 15.25 -10.30 16.43
N VAL A 640 14.21 -11.13 16.35
CA VAL A 640 13.91 -12.19 17.31
C VAL A 640 13.41 -13.45 16.62
N ALA A 641 13.90 -14.60 17.07
CA ALA A 641 13.40 -15.91 16.69
C ALA A 641 13.53 -16.91 17.84
N THR A 642 12.51 -17.73 18.01
CA THR A 642 12.48 -18.90 18.88
C THR A 642 12.31 -20.17 18.06
N TRP A 643 12.77 -21.29 18.61
CA TRP A 643 12.47 -22.64 18.13
C TRP A 643 12.40 -23.61 19.30
N GLU A 644 11.68 -24.70 19.09
CA GLU A 644 11.61 -25.81 20.03
C GLU A 644 12.75 -26.80 19.79
N SER A 645 13.20 -27.44 20.86
CA SER A 645 14.32 -28.40 20.79
C SER A 645 13.95 -29.61 19.94
N GLU A 646 12.67 -29.97 19.88
CA GLU A 646 12.17 -31.07 19.02
C GLU A 646 12.45 -30.77 17.53
N THR A 647 12.23 -29.53 17.08
CA THR A 647 12.57 -29.10 15.71
C THR A 647 14.06 -29.30 15.40
N VAL A 648 14.95 -29.01 16.35
CA VAL A 648 16.40 -29.17 16.18
C VAL A 648 16.86 -30.63 16.32
N GLU A 649 16.13 -31.47 17.05
CA GLU A 649 16.40 -32.91 17.13
C GLU A 649 16.24 -33.61 15.77
N HIS A 650 15.38 -33.07 14.89
CA HIS A 650 15.20 -33.54 13.52
C HIS A 650 16.24 -33.02 12.52
N LEU A 651 17.16 -32.13 12.94
CA LEU A 651 18.18 -31.50 12.10
C LEU A 651 19.60 -31.78 12.65
N PRO A 652 20.12 -33.01 12.49
CA PRO A 652 21.33 -33.46 13.17
C PRO A 652 22.60 -32.69 12.76
N ASP A 653 22.73 -32.30 11.50
CA ASP A 653 23.90 -31.60 10.99
C ASP A 653 23.90 -30.13 11.44
N PHE A 654 22.73 -29.47 11.38
CA PHE A 654 22.52 -28.14 11.95
C PHE A 654 22.81 -28.13 13.45
N ARG A 655 22.33 -29.14 14.19
CA ARG A 655 22.59 -29.29 15.62
C ARG A 655 24.07 -29.47 15.91
N ALA A 656 24.76 -30.35 15.16
CA ALA A 656 26.19 -30.60 15.32
C ALA A 656 27.02 -29.33 15.04
N ARG A 657 26.70 -28.60 13.96
CA ARG A 657 27.37 -27.35 13.58
C ARG A 657 27.12 -26.24 14.61
N THR A 658 25.88 -26.09 15.07
CA THR A 658 25.52 -25.12 16.12
C THR A 658 26.27 -25.43 17.42
N HIS A 659 26.30 -26.70 17.85
CA HIS A 659 27.03 -27.12 19.04
C HIS A 659 28.54 -26.86 18.90
N TRP A 660 29.12 -27.18 17.74
CA TRP A 660 30.53 -26.89 17.45
C TRP A 660 30.81 -25.39 17.54
N LEU A 661 29.96 -24.55 16.93
CA LEU A 661 30.15 -23.09 16.95
C LEU A 661 30.08 -22.56 18.38
N LEU A 662 29.10 -22.97 19.17
CA LEU A 662 28.93 -22.50 20.55
C LEU A 662 30.09 -22.94 21.45
N GLN A 663 30.64 -24.15 21.24
CA GLN A 663 31.81 -24.62 21.99
C GLN A 663 33.11 -23.93 21.60
N ASN A 664 33.32 -23.69 20.30
CA ASN A 664 34.59 -23.16 19.78
C ASN A 664 34.62 -21.63 19.68
N ARG A 665 33.45 -20.96 19.76
CA ARG A 665 33.28 -19.51 19.74
C ARG A 665 32.51 -19.04 20.97
N PRO A 666 33.13 -19.11 22.18
CA PRO A 666 32.49 -18.68 23.42
C PRO A 666 32.12 -17.19 23.40
N ASP A 667 32.76 -16.39 22.55
CA ASP A 667 32.37 -14.99 22.30
C ASP A 667 30.98 -14.86 21.65
N LEU A 668 30.62 -15.79 20.75
CA LEU A 668 29.30 -15.86 20.12
C LEU A 668 28.29 -16.65 20.95
N ALA A 669 28.74 -17.68 21.68
CA ALA A 669 27.86 -18.46 22.56
C ALA A 669 27.21 -17.61 23.65
N LYS A 670 27.94 -16.58 24.13
CA LYS A 670 27.41 -15.53 25.01
C LYS A 670 26.34 -14.65 24.37
N LEU A 671 25.90 -14.91 23.13
CA LEU A 671 24.79 -14.21 22.46
C LEU A 671 23.51 -15.08 22.33
N VAL A 672 23.59 -16.42 22.43
CA VAL A 672 22.43 -17.35 22.48
C VAL A 672 21.92 -17.63 23.91
N SER A 673 20.66 -17.36 24.21
CA SER A 673 20.12 -17.50 25.58
C SER A 673 19.84 -18.97 25.95
N ARG A 674 20.32 -19.39 27.13
CA ARG A 674 20.11 -20.70 27.80
C ARG A 674 20.09 -21.94 26.87
N TRP A 675 21.14 -22.12 26.07
CA TRP A 675 21.29 -23.30 25.22
C TRP A 675 21.61 -24.60 26.00
N GLU A 676 22.22 -24.49 27.18
CA GLU A 676 22.79 -25.64 27.94
C GLU A 676 22.00 -26.04 29.19
N GLU A 677 20.92 -25.33 29.54
CA GLU A 677 20.11 -25.62 30.75
C GLU A 677 18.81 -26.37 30.37
N PRO A 678 18.68 -27.67 30.65
CA PRO A 678 17.41 -28.37 30.51
C PRO A 678 16.50 -28.03 31.70
N GLY A 679 15.50 -27.18 31.48
CA GLY A 679 14.44 -26.92 32.46
C GLY A 679 13.80 -25.54 32.32
N GLY A 680 12.55 -25.52 31.87
CA GLY A 680 11.73 -24.32 31.66
C GLY A 680 11.38 -24.08 30.19
N GLY A 681 10.75 -25.08 29.54
CA GLY A 681 10.43 -25.07 28.10
C GLY A 681 11.69 -25.30 27.26
N ARG A 682 11.77 -26.43 26.54
CA ARG A 682 12.94 -26.80 25.73
C ARG A 682 13.07 -25.90 24.48
N SER A 683 13.29 -24.60 24.61
CA SER A 683 13.39 -23.65 23.49
C SER A 683 14.64 -22.78 23.59
N ALA A 684 15.15 -22.33 22.44
CA ALA A 684 16.25 -21.37 22.37
C ALA A 684 15.77 -20.02 21.86
N LEU A 685 16.34 -18.93 22.39
CA LEU A 685 16.06 -17.56 21.94
C LEU A 685 17.28 -16.98 21.23
N LEU A 686 17.07 -16.59 19.98
CA LEU A 686 17.95 -15.71 19.23
C LEU A 686 17.36 -14.32 19.18
N SER A 687 18.11 -13.35 19.71
CA SER A 687 17.79 -11.95 19.56
C SER A 687 19.03 -11.08 19.67
N LEU A 688 19.00 -9.89 19.05
CA LEU A 688 20.00 -8.84 19.28
C LEU A 688 20.03 -8.39 20.75
N LEU A 689 18.94 -8.64 21.48
CA LEU A 689 18.72 -8.17 22.84
C LEU A 689 18.60 -9.34 23.82
N ARG A 690 19.08 -9.13 25.04
CA ARG A 690 18.97 -10.09 26.15
C ARG A 690 18.40 -9.44 27.39
N GLY A 691 17.51 -10.17 28.07
CA GLY A 691 16.96 -9.91 29.41
C GLY A 691 16.97 -8.44 29.86
N HIS A 692 18.08 -7.98 30.43
CA HIS A 692 18.26 -6.61 30.90
C HIS A 692 18.01 -5.55 29.82
N ARG A 693 18.62 -5.67 28.64
CA ARG A 693 18.49 -4.68 27.55
C ARG A 693 17.06 -4.62 27.02
N ILE A 694 16.36 -5.77 26.96
CA ILE A 694 14.93 -5.82 26.61
C ILE A 694 14.13 -4.98 27.61
N LYS A 695 14.30 -5.21 28.91
CA LYS A 695 13.59 -4.44 29.95
C LYS A 695 13.87 -2.93 29.84
N LYS A 696 15.10 -2.54 29.48
CA LYS A 696 15.46 -1.12 29.30
C LYS A 696 14.81 -0.48 28.08
N LEU A 697 14.75 -1.19 26.95
CA LEU A 697 14.03 -0.68 25.77
C LEU A 697 12.52 -0.63 26.02
N LEU A 698 11.92 -1.68 26.57
CA LEU A 698 10.48 -1.72 26.89
C LEU A 698 10.09 -0.62 27.88
N ALA A 699 10.92 -0.34 28.88
CA ALA A 699 10.65 0.74 29.83
C ALA A 699 10.49 2.11 29.13
N ARG A 700 11.25 2.37 28.05
CA ARG A 700 11.08 3.60 27.24
C ARG A 700 9.94 3.50 26.24
N MET A 701 9.83 2.37 25.56
CA MET A 701 8.80 2.15 24.54
C MET A 701 7.39 2.31 25.13
N LEU A 702 7.21 1.88 26.39
CA LEU A 702 5.93 1.89 27.08
C LEU A 702 5.70 3.15 27.93
N ASP A 703 6.59 4.15 27.87
CA ASP A 703 6.45 5.40 28.61
C ASP A 703 5.70 6.45 27.76
N GLU A 704 4.64 7.04 28.34
CA GLU A 704 3.78 8.01 27.66
C GLU A 704 4.47 9.35 27.39
N GLU A 705 5.48 9.70 28.20
CA GLU A 705 6.35 10.85 27.98
C GLU A 705 7.48 10.56 26.97
N GLU A 706 7.58 9.31 26.49
CA GLU A 706 8.48 8.90 25.43
C GLU A 706 7.69 8.41 24.21
N PHE A 707 7.58 7.11 24.00
CA PHE A 707 7.06 6.52 22.77
C PHE A 707 5.59 6.11 22.82
N LEU A 708 5.03 5.83 24.00
CA LEU A 708 3.68 5.27 24.10
C LEU A 708 2.62 6.36 23.91
N SER A 709 1.93 6.30 22.78
CA SER A 709 0.72 7.06 22.50
C SER A 709 -0.53 6.31 23.01
N PRO A 710 -1.64 7.02 23.27
CA PRO A 710 -2.97 6.39 23.35
C PRO A 710 -3.29 5.50 22.13
N HIS A 711 -2.63 5.75 20.99
CA HIS A 711 -2.95 5.12 19.70
C HIS A 711 -1.85 4.18 19.16
N GLY A 712 -0.77 3.93 19.91
CA GLY A 712 0.33 3.04 19.47
C GLY A 712 1.71 3.56 19.88
N ILE A 713 2.77 3.10 19.21
CA ILE A 713 4.15 3.54 19.41
C ILE A 713 4.48 4.64 18.39
N ARG A 714 4.96 5.78 18.89
CA ARG A 714 5.37 6.96 18.11
C ARG A 714 6.67 6.73 17.33
N GLY A 715 6.81 7.41 16.19
CA GLY A 715 8.03 7.44 15.37
C GLY A 715 9.26 8.00 16.10
N LEU A 716 9.04 9.04 16.90
CA LEU A 716 10.05 9.69 17.73
C LEU A 716 9.52 9.85 19.15
N SER A 717 10.40 9.71 20.13
CA SER A 717 10.07 9.96 21.52
C SER A 717 9.62 11.41 21.74
N ARG A 718 8.53 11.57 22.48
CA ARG A 718 7.99 12.85 22.95
C ARG A 718 8.96 13.61 23.85
N TYR A 719 9.98 12.95 24.42
CA TYR A 719 11.10 13.58 25.11
C TYR A 719 11.75 14.71 24.29
N HIS A 720 11.82 14.55 22.96
CA HIS A 720 12.40 15.52 22.05
C HIS A 720 11.53 16.76 21.79
N ARG A 721 10.32 16.83 22.36
CA ARG A 721 9.54 18.07 22.42
C ARG A 721 10.25 19.12 23.27
N ASP A 722 10.67 18.71 24.46
CA ASP A 722 11.29 19.61 25.45
C ASP A 722 12.84 19.58 25.36
N HIS A 723 13.39 18.55 24.70
CA HIS A 723 14.83 18.33 24.54
C HIS A 723 15.19 18.04 23.07
N PRO A 724 15.09 19.05 22.17
CA PRO A 724 15.43 18.86 20.77
C PRO A 724 16.88 18.42 20.61
N TYR A 725 17.12 17.48 19.70
CA TYR A 725 18.48 17.05 19.38
C TYR A 725 19.12 18.05 18.42
N VAL A 726 20.30 18.58 18.78
CA VAL A 726 21.04 19.55 17.97
C VAL A 726 22.40 18.97 17.60
N PHE A 727 22.65 18.83 16.29
CA PHE A 727 23.95 18.45 15.75
C PHE A 727 24.67 19.68 15.19
N SER A 728 25.90 19.92 15.63
CA SER A 728 26.73 21.04 15.17
C SER A 728 28.02 20.53 14.54
N TYR A 729 28.29 20.94 13.30
CA TYR A 729 29.53 20.59 12.58
C TYR A 729 29.90 21.69 11.57
N GLY A 730 31.18 22.06 11.51
CA GLY A 730 31.70 23.01 10.51
C GLY A 730 31.06 24.40 10.55
N GLY A 731 30.57 24.86 11.71
CA GLY A 731 29.89 26.16 11.85
C GLY A 731 28.40 26.15 11.47
N HIS A 732 27.85 25.00 11.07
CA HIS A 732 26.43 24.80 10.81
C HIS A 732 25.80 23.96 11.94
N SER A 733 24.53 24.23 12.26
CA SER A 733 23.74 23.46 13.21
C SER A 733 22.43 22.99 12.57
N VAL A 734 22.09 21.72 12.73
CA VAL A 734 20.79 21.15 12.37
C VAL A 734 20.11 20.66 13.65
N SER A 735 18.79 20.80 13.73
CA SER A 735 17.97 20.45 14.88
C SER A 735 16.85 19.49 14.48
N LEU A 736 16.50 18.58 15.39
CA LEU A 736 15.37 17.66 15.28
C LEU A 736 14.57 17.71 16.58
N HIS A 737 13.25 17.84 16.47
CA HIS A 737 12.33 17.86 17.60
C HIS A 737 11.13 16.94 17.33
N TYR A 738 10.29 16.75 18.36
CA TYR A 738 9.06 15.97 18.26
C TYR A 738 7.98 16.74 17.51
N THR A 739 7.56 16.18 16.37
CA THR A 739 6.53 16.74 15.49
C THR A 739 5.45 15.68 15.34
N PRO A 740 4.34 15.74 16.11
CA PRO A 740 3.37 14.65 16.21
C PRO A 740 2.45 14.50 14.99
N GLY A 741 2.32 15.52 14.15
CA GLY A 741 1.41 15.56 13.00
C GLY A 741 2.16 15.57 11.67
N GLU A 742 1.78 16.48 10.78
CA GLU A 742 2.41 16.73 9.49
C GLU A 742 3.87 17.21 9.66
N SER A 743 4.70 17.06 8.62
CA SER A 743 6.11 17.44 8.67
C SER A 743 6.27 18.97 8.73
N ASP A 744 7.16 19.45 9.60
CA ASP A 744 7.53 20.86 9.67
C ASP A 744 8.70 21.20 8.71
N THR A 745 9.10 20.26 7.85
CA THR A 745 10.18 20.41 6.87
C THR A 745 9.81 19.77 5.52
N GLY A 746 10.24 20.37 4.41
CA GLY A 746 10.06 19.81 3.05
C GLY A 746 11.09 18.73 2.66
N LEU A 747 11.74 18.07 3.62
CA LEU A 747 12.64 16.96 3.33
C LEU A 747 11.80 15.80 2.76
N PHE A 748 12.26 15.20 1.65
CA PHE A 748 11.59 14.07 0.97
C PHE A 748 10.15 14.36 0.50
N GLY A 749 9.91 15.55 -0.07
CA GLY A 749 8.60 15.89 -0.66
C GLY A 749 7.63 16.55 0.32
N GLY A 750 7.72 16.24 1.61
CA GLY A 750 6.95 16.88 2.67
C GLY A 750 5.73 16.08 3.17
N ASN A 751 5.28 15.06 2.42
CA ASN A 751 4.06 14.30 2.69
C ASN A 751 4.15 13.44 3.94
N SER A 752 5.29 12.77 4.14
CA SER A 752 5.45 11.80 5.22
C SER A 752 6.20 12.39 6.42
N ASN A 753 5.77 12.02 7.63
CA ASN A 753 6.47 12.39 8.86
C ASN A 753 6.70 11.22 9.84
N TRP A 754 7.96 10.92 10.11
CA TRP A 754 8.40 9.90 11.07
C TRP A 754 8.85 10.47 12.43
N ARG A 755 8.77 11.80 12.63
CA ARG A 755 9.25 12.49 13.84
C ARG A 755 8.23 12.61 14.97
N GLY A 756 7.21 11.78 14.96
CA GLY A 756 6.24 11.74 16.03
C GLY A 756 4.97 10.94 15.77
N PRO A 757 4.44 10.87 14.53
CA PRO A 757 3.26 10.08 14.21
C PRO A 757 3.39 8.59 14.55
N VAL A 758 2.25 7.93 14.68
CA VAL A 758 2.10 6.47 14.79
C VAL A 758 1.93 5.88 13.39
N TRP A 759 2.74 4.88 13.07
CA TRP A 759 2.73 4.17 11.79
C TRP A 759 2.35 2.70 12.01
N MET A 760 1.35 2.23 11.26
CA MET A 760 0.83 0.86 11.37
C MET A 760 1.91 -0.24 11.19
N PRO A 761 2.75 -0.24 10.13
CA PRO A 761 3.61 -1.41 9.84
C PRO A 761 4.62 -1.70 10.94
N VAL A 762 5.32 -0.68 11.45
CA VAL A 762 6.33 -0.88 12.51
C VAL A 762 5.67 -1.30 13.83
N ASN A 763 4.48 -0.78 14.14
CA ASN A 763 3.72 -1.17 15.31
C ASN A 763 3.30 -2.65 15.25
N VAL A 764 2.82 -3.13 14.09
CA VAL A 764 2.47 -4.55 13.91
C VAL A 764 3.70 -5.44 14.05
N LEU A 765 4.84 -5.04 13.48
CA LEU A 765 6.09 -5.78 13.64
C LEU A 765 6.55 -5.85 15.11
N LEU A 766 6.38 -4.77 15.88
CA LEU A 766 6.67 -4.76 17.32
C LEU A 766 5.74 -5.71 18.10
N ILE A 767 4.45 -5.75 17.75
CA ILE A 767 3.48 -6.68 18.34
C ILE A 767 3.87 -8.13 18.07
N GLU A 768 4.22 -8.47 16.82
CA GLU A 768 4.73 -9.80 16.45
C GLU A 768 6.01 -10.15 17.24
N ALA A 769 6.95 -9.20 17.36
CA ALA A 769 8.17 -9.40 18.13
C ALA A 769 7.89 -9.65 19.63
N LEU A 770 6.95 -8.92 20.24
CA LEU A 770 6.53 -9.15 21.64
C LEU A 770 5.94 -10.55 21.83
N ARG A 771 5.09 -11.00 20.90
CA ARG A 771 4.53 -12.37 20.91
C ARG A 771 5.63 -13.42 20.76
N GLU A 772 6.61 -13.18 19.90
CA GLU A 772 7.77 -14.07 19.72
C GLU A 772 8.63 -14.16 20.99
N PHE A 773 8.93 -13.02 21.64
CA PHE A 773 9.63 -13.04 22.93
C PHE A 773 8.80 -13.72 24.02
N HIS A 774 7.48 -13.54 24.03
CA HIS A 774 6.59 -14.22 24.97
C HIS A 774 6.65 -15.74 24.79
N ARG A 775 6.73 -16.25 23.56
CA ARG A 775 6.84 -17.71 23.31
C ARG A 775 8.03 -18.34 24.06
N TYR A 776 9.15 -17.62 24.16
CA TYR A 776 10.32 -18.07 24.92
C TYR A 776 10.18 -17.83 26.42
N TYR A 777 9.81 -16.60 26.81
CA TYR A 777 9.84 -16.19 28.20
C TYR A 777 8.59 -16.57 29.02
N SER A 778 7.51 -16.95 28.36
CA SER A 778 6.18 -17.18 28.94
C SER A 778 5.66 -15.99 29.77
N ASP A 779 4.69 -16.24 30.66
CA ASP A 779 4.17 -15.25 31.60
C ASP A 779 5.16 -14.87 32.72
N ASP A 780 6.27 -15.59 32.84
CA ASP A 780 7.30 -15.36 33.86
C ASP A 780 8.08 -14.05 33.62
N PHE A 781 8.26 -13.64 32.36
CA PHE A 781 8.89 -12.35 32.05
C PHE A 781 7.85 -11.24 32.08
N ARG A 782 7.84 -10.53 33.21
CA ARG A 782 6.98 -9.37 33.43
C ARG A 782 7.78 -8.08 33.44
N VAL A 783 7.15 -7.02 32.94
CA VAL A 783 7.67 -5.64 33.00
C VAL A 783 6.62 -4.72 33.62
N GLN A 784 7.06 -3.62 34.22
CA GLN A 784 6.13 -2.63 34.78
C GLN A 784 5.29 -2.00 33.67
N TYR A 785 3.98 -1.96 33.88
CA TYR A 785 3.04 -1.36 32.94
C TYR A 785 1.78 -0.84 33.67
N PRO A 786 1.45 0.46 33.57
CA PRO A 786 2.27 1.50 32.94
C PRO A 786 3.61 1.70 33.70
N PRO A 787 4.67 2.21 33.04
CA PRO A 787 5.96 2.45 33.70
C PRO A 787 5.83 3.28 34.99
N GLY A 788 6.58 2.91 36.02
CA GLY A 788 6.52 3.58 37.32
C GLY A 788 5.35 3.16 38.24
N SER A 789 4.45 2.29 37.78
CA SER A 789 3.41 1.68 38.61
C SER A 789 3.86 0.40 39.31
N ASP A 790 3.11 -0.03 40.33
CA ASP A 790 3.28 -1.34 40.98
C ASP A 790 2.71 -2.50 40.13
N SER A 791 2.02 -2.19 39.02
CA SER A 791 1.43 -3.18 38.13
C SER A 791 2.45 -3.71 37.12
N THR A 792 2.33 -4.98 36.76
CA THR A 792 3.20 -5.61 35.76
C THR A 792 2.38 -6.38 34.74
N ALA A 793 2.85 -6.40 33.50
CA ALA A 793 2.23 -7.09 32.37
C ALA A 793 3.21 -8.12 31.78
N SER A 794 2.68 -9.23 31.26
CA SER A 794 3.47 -10.15 30.42
C SER A 794 3.69 -9.52 29.03
N LEU A 795 4.60 -10.10 28.24
CA LEU A 795 4.81 -9.63 26.86
C LEU A 795 3.60 -9.87 25.95
N LYS A 796 2.79 -10.91 26.24
CA LYS A 796 1.50 -11.14 25.57
C LYS A 796 0.48 -10.04 25.92
N ASP A 797 0.34 -9.73 27.21
CA ASP A 797 -0.57 -8.67 27.67
C ASP A 797 -0.23 -7.34 26.97
N LEU A 798 1.05 -7.02 26.83
CA LEU A 798 1.52 -5.82 26.12
C LEU A 798 1.22 -5.85 24.62
N ALA A 799 1.42 -7.00 23.97
CA ALA A 799 1.11 -7.16 22.55
C ALA A 799 -0.40 -6.97 22.29
N ASP A 800 -1.24 -7.54 23.16
CA ASP A 800 -2.70 -7.44 23.08
C ASP A 800 -3.17 -6.00 23.34
N GLU A 801 -2.58 -5.30 24.33
CA GLU A 801 -2.85 -3.89 24.62
C GLU A 801 -2.44 -2.95 23.46
N LEU A 802 -1.26 -3.15 22.86
CA LEU A 802 -0.85 -2.36 21.69
C LEU A 802 -1.75 -2.61 20.48
N SER A 803 -2.16 -3.87 20.27
CA SER A 803 -3.13 -4.22 19.23
C SER A 803 -4.46 -3.48 19.46
N HIS A 804 -4.94 -3.47 20.70
CA HIS A 804 -6.15 -2.74 21.08
C HIS A 804 -6.03 -1.24 20.82
N ARG A 805 -4.92 -0.60 21.22
CA ARG A 805 -4.67 0.83 20.95
C ARG A 805 -4.73 1.19 19.47
N LEU A 806 -4.12 0.38 18.61
CA LEU A 806 -4.18 0.60 17.16
C LEU A 806 -5.61 0.44 16.61
N MET A 807 -6.37 -0.54 17.10
CA MET A 807 -7.78 -0.70 16.72
C MET A 807 -8.64 0.49 17.14
N THR A 808 -8.31 1.15 18.26
CA THR A 808 -9.07 2.33 18.74
C THR A 808 -9.02 3.52 17.79
N LEU A 809 -8.03 3.60 16.88
CA LEU A 809 -7.98 4.63 15.83
C LEU A 809 -9.24 4.65 14.98
N PHE A 810 -9.87 3.48 14.78
CA PHE A 810 -11.03 3.29 13.91
C PHE A 810 -12.33 3.04 14.67
N LEU A 811 -12.26 2.87 15.99
CA LEU A 811 -13.43 2.66 16.83
C LEU A 811 -13.95 3.99 17.37
N PRO A 812 -15.28 4.13 17.53
CA PRO A 812 -15.84 5.26 18.26
C PRO A 812 -15.31 5.27 19.70
N GLY A 813 -14.71 6.38 20.13
CA GLY A 813 -14.32 6.61 21.52
C GLY A 813 -15.53 6.88 22.43
N GLU A 814 -15.27 7.24 23.69
CA GLU A 814 -16.32 7.54 24.67
C GLU A 814 -17.23 8.72 24.26
N ASN A 815 -16.69 9.66 23.49
CA ASN A 815 -17.44 10.79 22.91
C ASN A 815 -18.19 10.43 21.62
N GLY A 816 -18.14 9.16 21.18
CA GLY A 816 -18.74 8.67 19.95
C GLY A 816 -17.96 9.03 18.67
N ARG A 817 -16.82 9.72 18.77
CA ARG A 817 -15.99 10.13 17.63
C ARG A 817 -14.89 9.11 17.35
N ILE A 818 -14.56 8.95 16.08
CA ILE A 818 -13.47 8.06 15.62
C ILE A 818 -12.18 8.87 15.51
N PRO A 819 -11.08 8.53 16.22
CA PRO A 819 -9.85 9.31 16.20
C PRO A 819 -9.27 9.55 14.80
N ALA A 820 -9.25 8.52 13.94
CA ALA A 820 -8.71 8.63 12.58
C ALA A 820 -9.41 9.70 11.73
N LEU A 821 -10.71 9.96 11.97
CA LEU A 821 -11.47 10.99 11.24
C LEU A 821 -11.28 12.40 11.83
N GLY A 822 -10.52 12.54 12.91
CA GLY A 822 -10.17 13.81 13.53
C GLY A 822 -11.38 14.68 13.88
N ASP A 823 -11.23 15.98 13.62
CA ASP A 823 -12.22 16.99 13.95
C ASP A 823 -13.26 17.23 12.84
N SER A 824 -13.16 16.52 11.71
CA SER A 824 -14.09 16.66 10.58
C SER A 824 -15.53 16.39 11.03
N ILE A 825 -16.35 17.45 11.07
CA ILE A 825 -17.79 17.34 11.37
C ILE A 825 -18.47 16.54 10.25
N LEU A 826 -18.02 16.73 9.01
CA LEU A 826 -18.57 16.08 7.84
C LEU A 826 -18.41 14.55 7.91
N LEU A 827 -17.20 14.06 8.18
CA LEU A 827 -16.93 12.62 8.23
C LEU A 827 -17.50 11.94 9.49
N GLN A 828 -17.59 12.67 10.62
CA GLN A 828 -18.04 12.12 11.90
C GLN A 828 -19.57 12.11 12.03
N ASP A 829 -20.23 13.20 11.63
CA ASP A 829 -21.62 13.48 12.00
C ASP A 829 -22.60 13.36 10.81
N ASP A 830 -22.14 13.50 9.56
CA ASP A 830 -23.03 13.42 8.40
C ASP A 830 -23.61 12.00 8.24
N PRO A 831 -24.95 11.83 8.17
CA PRO A 831 -25.59 10.52 8.04
C PRO A 831 -25.19 9.73 6.78
N GLY A 832 -24.77 10.40 5.72
CA GLY A 832 -24.29 9.82 4.47
C GLY A 832 -22.81 9.42 4.48
N MET A 833 -22.07 9.76 5.54
CA MET A 833 -20.68 9.34 5.75
C MET A 833 -20.53 8.41 6.96
N LYS A 834 -21.52 8.38 7.85
CA LYS A 834 -21.53 7.55 9.05
C LYS A 834 -21.16 6.09 8.77
N GLY A 835 -20.12 5.62 9.46
CA GLY A 835 -19.64 4.23 9.38
C GLY A 835 -18.79 3.93 8.15
N ARG A 836 -18.44 4.92 7.34
CA ARG A 836 -17.38 4.84 6.33
C ARG A 836 -16.04 5.20 6.95
N MET A 837 -14.99 4.46 6.59
CA MET A 837 -13.64 4.66 7.12
C MET A 837 -12.71 5.17 6.02
N LEU A 838 -11.82 6.08 6.41
CA LEU A 838 -10.60 6.40 5.67
C LEU A 838 -9.43 5.69 6.34
N PHE A 839 -8.48 5.23 5.54
CA PHE A 839 -7.32 4.50 6.01
C PHE A 839 -6.08 5.30 5.65
N HIS A 840 -5.68 6.13 6.60
CA HIS A 840 -4.63 7.11 6.41
C HIS A 840 -3.23 6.49 6.39
N GLU A 841 -2.28 7.21 5.80
CA GLU A 841 -0.87 6.81 5.73
C GLU A 841 -0.27 6.63 7.13
N TYR A 842 -0.51 7.61 8.01
CA TYR A 842 -0.07 7.64 9.39
C TYR A 842 -1.07 8.40 10.28
N PHE A 843 -0.83 8.37 11.60
CA PHE A 843 -1.74 8.96 12.58
C PHE A 843 -1.00 9.90 13.53
N HIS A 844 -1.60 11.05 13.82
CA HIS A 844 -1.04 12.03 14.73
C HIS A 844 -0.69 11.39 16.09
N GLY A 845 0.57 11.56 16.52
CA GLY A 845 1.15 10.86 17.66
C GLY A 845 0.44 11.06 19.00
N ASP A 846 -0.31 12.15 19.15
CA ASP A 846 -1.08 12.47 20.37
C ASP A 846 -2.61 12.35 20.24
N SER A 847 -3.22 12.76 19.12
CA SER A 847 -4.68 12.78 18.95
C SER A 847 -5.25 11.62 18.14
N GLY A 848 -4.41 10.87 17.41
CA GLY A 848 -4.84 9.79 16.54
C GLY A 848 -5.50 10.23 15.23
N ARG A 849 -5.52 11.54 14.91
CA ARG A 849 -6.02 12.06 13.62
C ARG A 849 -5.26 11.41 12.47
N GLY A 850 -5.96 10.91 11.45
CA GLY A 850 -5.35 10.39 10.24
C GLY A 850 -4.74 11.48 9.38
N LEU A 851 -3.57 11.21 8.79
CA LEU A 851 -2.73 12.15 8.04
C LEU A 851 -2.09 11.45 6.83
N GLY A 852 -1.67 12.24 5.83
CA GLY A 852 -1.19 11.74 4.54
C GLY A 852 -2.29 11.03 3.75
N ALA A 853 -1.90 10.22 2.74
CA ALA A 853 -2.81 9.48 1.86
C ALA A 853 -4.02 8.89 2.59
N SER A 854 -5.24 9.27 2.20
CA SER A 854 -6.47 8.84 2.88
C SER A 854 -6.96 7.42 2.51
N HIS A 855 -6.38 6.80 1.49
CA HIS A 855 -6.71 5.46 1.03
C HIS A 855 -5.49 4.54 1.02
N GLN A 856 -4.55 4.75 1.95
CA GLN A 856 -3.41 3.88 2.29
C GLN A 856 -3.83 2.54 2.89
N THR A 857 -4.78 1.89 2.25
CA THR A 857 -5.16 0.49 2.48
C THR A 857 -4.10 -0.49 2.00
N GLY A 858 -2.90 0.00 1.68
CA GLY A 858 -1.66 -0.73 1.74
C GLY A 858 -1.32 -1.23 3.15
N TRP A 859 -0.38 -0.58 3.85
CA TRP A 859 0.00 -1.02 5.20
C TRP A 859 -1.04 -0.71 6.28
N THR A 860 -1.92 0.28 6.12
CA THR A 860 -2.95 0.56 7.14
C THR A 860 -4.05 -0.49 7.07
N GLY A 861 -4.15 -1.19 5.94
CA GLY A 861 -4.91 -2.43 5.80
C GLY A 861 -4.54 -3.50 6.84
N MET A 862 -3.34 -3.46 7.42
CA MET A 862 -2.93 -4.39 8.48
C MET A 862 -3.79 -4.31 9.76
N VAL A 863 -4.65 -3.29 9.92
CA VAL A 863 -5.68 -3.32 10.96
C VAL A 863 -6.58 -4.56 10.83
N ALA A 864 -6.83 -5.04 9.61
CA ALA A 864 -7.58 -6.27 9.40
C ALA A 864 -6.85 -7.51 9.94
N LEU A 865 -5.52 -7.53 9.83
CA LEU A 865 -4.65 -8.54 10.41
C LEU A 865 -4.62 -8.46 11.93
N LEU A 866 -4.54 -7.26 12.51
CA LEU A 866 -4.59 -7.08 13.96
C LEU A 866 -5.91 -7.57 14.56
N ILE A 867 -7.04 -7.25 13.92
CA ILE A 867 -8.36 -7.74 14.34
C ILE A 867 -8.38 -9.28 14.30
N ASP A 868 -7.85 -9.90 13.24
CA ASP A 868 -7.75 -11.36 13.16
C ASP A 868 -6.87 -11.95 14.28
N MET A 869 -5.67 -11.41 14.46
CA MET A 869 -4.68 -11.84 15.46
C MET A 869 -5.13 -11.63 16.91
N PHE A 870 -6.02 -10.66 17.16
CA PHE A 870 -6.56 -10.37 18.49
C PHE A 870 -7.64 -11.40 18.89
N HIS A 871 -8.46 -11.83 17.93
CA HIS A 871 -9.56 -12.77 18.16
C HIS A 871 -9.18 -14.24 17.94
N HIS A 872 -8.00 -14.52 17.39
CA HIS A 872 -7.43 -15.85 17.26
C HIS A 872 -6.22 -15.97 18.18
N THR A 873 -6.42 -16.46 19.42
CA THR A 873 -5.31 -16.69 20.36
C THR A 873 -4.62 -18.02 20.02
N PRO A 874 -3.28 -18.06 19.87
CA PRO A 874 -2.53 -19.24 19.43
C PRO A 874 -2.33 -20.31 20.52
N GLU A 875 -3.24 -20.46 21.49
CA GLU A 875 -3.16 -21.58 22.45
C GLU A 875 -3.44 -22.94 21.80
N GLU A 876 -3.95 -22.97 20.55
CA GLU A 876 -4.29 -24.21 19.85
C GLU A 876 -3.28 -24.66 18.79
N THR A 877 -2.23 -23.89 18.48
CA THR A 877 -1.31 -24.21 17.38
C THR A 877 0.15 -24.07 17.80
N GLY A 878 0.73 -25.17 18.31
CA GLY A 878 2.15 -25.29 18.60
C GLY A 878 2.99 -25.49 17.32
N VAL A 879 3.16 -24.42 16.54
CA VAL A 879 4.15 -24.33 15.44
C VAL A 879 4.78 -22.95 15.43
#